data_AF-A0A944C422-F1
#
_entry.id   AF-A0A944C422-F1
#
_cell.length_a   1.000
_cell.length_b   1.000
_cell.length_c   1.000
_cell.angle_alpha   90.00
_cell.angle_beta   90.00
_cell.angle_gamma   90.00
#
_symmetry.space_group_name_H-M   'P 1'
#
loop_
_entity.id
_entity.type
_entity.pdbx_description
1 polymer ?
#
loop_
_entity_poly.entity_id
_entity_poly.type
_entity_poly.pdbx_seq_one_letter_code
_entity_poly.pdbx_strand_id
1 'polypeptide(L)'
;MKRIKYLSLFAAIALGSLFNAPEATAQNKLVDGSFPAIITPHNQTVSYLERTLCFQITANVPFTTTANSEWISVEQGTEGTVYVHLQANPLSAKREGSVTFSNEEQGIAETLVITQTGNESFNELPQDDFVTPTGGSANTSQSTKPFSMSYDGNTATFWHSSWNPDFELSESNPVVLIYNFDNAERIDYVNYITRSDGTPNGYFGKVKIYAQCGDEEAYTLISELDWQKTAGAHRYDFNTPLTNVKSIKFEVLSGSANYASCAEMQFGINNRSTLFSIFKDSSLSELKEGVTQEDINAIEDDFVSSLAQALFNGTYDKNYRVADYICRISPQAFSDAMNAPGKFYDQNAGVTGISISKGKHAIAVSGLEEGQSVPLHVIAWFEGKCSGNFDGGNPVEYDYSLSNGINIIDYPFAYDGLAYVCYYSDVNWDLKPAIKVHFINAEVNGYLSLDKTNEEMHQMCADAPNVCMDVVGNNVHSIWTSRGVKDYFPNERSKGLYGNCVATDGTSLGYRQFIHVLDSLAIWEHEIIGLHKYNRTPNNFTCAYVNFTYYMFQGGRGVSFHVDQEPRVLSCKTLVYNDEDAIWGLSHEWGHQHQMLPYFCWSGLGEVSNNMKSYFNIMRMGYTNNRMTGTNDGTVNPNSQYANARNIFIKHDYSNVYASEVKGAPASLNSTKRHLAYTYANELQSAKAREFALTMKDSIITQYAVDPTRAVSIHEVGVGETLCPFLFVYDYFIQNGVPDIAQDWYESLRQNDDPNGSQVEKQGAVDKYELLASAMNGNKNNKYDEFAEKYPESCWNTEGYLVKGNHWYQNSAPFMMNWVRKVSRIAKYNLLPYFERWGFFRQVAMRIGDYGNKWMIITPKMYNEFKADMDALVESGEIKAMPEGMVEAISNVQAKLQPKPVFPN
;
A
#
# COMPACT_ATOMS: atom_id res chain seq x y z
N MET A 1 39.84 18.67 -36.78
CA MET A 1 40.06 20.06 -37.27
C MET A 1 39.00 20.44 -38.31
N LYS A 2 37.85 20.97 -37.87
CA LYS A 2 36.89 21.83 -38.60
C LYS A 2 35.69 22.00 -37.66
N ARG A 3 35.67 23.09 -36.89
CA ARG A 3 34.49 23.75 -36.28
C ARG A 3 34.98 24.85 -35.31
N ILE A 4 35.53 25.92 -35.88
CA ILE A 4 35.59 27.23 -35.24
C ILE A 4 34.62 28.09 -36.02
N LYS A 5 33.41 28.25 -35.48
CA LYS A 5 32.38 29.27 -35.81
C LYS A 5 31.10 28.78 -35.15
N TYR A 6 30.94 29.11 -33.86
CA TYR A 6 29.69 29.24 -33.08
C TYR A 6 29.99 29.40 -31.57
N LEU A 7 31.20 29.87 -31.20
CA LEU A 7 31.63 30.11 -29.81
C LEU A 7 31.72 31.61 -29.44
N SER A 8 31.35 32.51 -30.35
CA SER A 8 31.61 33.95 -30.22
C SER A 8 30.41 34.81 -29.79
N LEU A 9 29.30 34.23 -29.30
CA LEU A 9 28.17 35.03 -28.79
C LEU A 9 27.88 34.87 -27.29
N PHE A 10 28.34 33.79 -26.63
CA PHE A 10 28.24 33.64 -25.17
C PHE A 10 29.48 34.14 -24.40
N ALA A 11 30.61 34.32 -25.08
CA ALA A 11 31.83 34.88 -24.47
C ALA A 11 31.73 36.37 -24.12
N ALA A 12 30.75 37.12 -24.65
CA ALA A 12 30.62 38.56 -24.40
C ALA A 12 29.74 38.91 -23.17
N ILE A 13 28.97 37.96 -22.63
CA ILE A 13 28.11 38.20 -21.46
C ILE A 13 28.71 37.58 -20.18
N ALA A 14 29.63 36.61 -20.31
CA ALA A 14 30.40 36.07 -19.17
C ALA A 14 31.64 36.90 -18.80
N LEU A 15 32.12 37.80 -19.67
CA LEU A 15 33.21 38.74 -19.34
C LEU A 15 32.73 39.96 -18.53
N GLY A 16 31.42 40.21 -18.42
CA GLY A 16 30.85 41.34 -17.68
C GLY A 16 30.51 41.05 -16.22
N SER A 17 30.53 39.79 -15.79
CA SER A 17 30.24 39.35 -14.41
C SER A 17 31.46 38.81 -13.66
N LEU A 18 32.65 38.85 -14.28
CA LEU A 18 33.94 38.56 -13.63
C LEU A 18 34.56 39.77 -12.91
N PHE A 19 33.91 40.93 -12.93
CA PHE A 19 34.33 42.13 -12.19
C PHE A 19 33.15 42.68 -11.39
N ASN A 20 32.72 41.98 -10.33
CA ASN A 20 32.02 42.57 -9.17
C ASN A 20 31.79 41.51 -8.07
N ALA A 21 32.85 40.81 -7.67
CA ALA A 21 32.99 40.41 -6.27
C ALA A 21 33.85 41.49 -5.62
N PRO A 22 33.50 42.04 -4.44
CA PRO A 22 34.50 42.77 -3.69
C PRO A 22 35.66 41.80 -3.43
N GLU A 23 36.86 42.15 -3.86
CA GLU A 23 38.07 41.53 -3.35
C GLU A 23 38.04 41.68 -1.83
N ALA A 24 37.68 40.60 -1.14
CA ALA A 24 37.91 40.50 0.29
C ALA A 24 39.42 40.24 0.51
N THR A 25 40.27 41.18 0.09
CA THR A 25 41.65 41.28 0.56
C THR A 25 41.62 41.82 2.00
N ALA A 26 41.28 40.95 2.95
CA ALA A 26 41.76 41.11 4.32
C ALA A 26 43.11 40.41 4.44
N GLN A 27 44.13 40.93 3.76
CA GLN A 27 45.51 40.50 3.94
C GLN A 27 46.06 41.13 5.23
N ASN A 28 45.69 40.58 6.37
CA ASN A 28 46.36 40.91 7.62
C ASN A 28 47.72 40.19 7.59
N LYS A 29 48.79 40.89 7.22
CA LYS A 29 50.14 40.45 7.61
C LYS A 29 50.13 40.28 9.13
N LEU A 30 50.40 39.08 9.60
CA LEU A 30 50.53 38.79 11.03
C LEU A 30 51.58 39.75 11.60
N VAL A 31 51.21 40.51 12.64
CA VAL A 31 52.07 41.54 13.24
C VAL A 31 53.31 40.90 13.84
N ASP A 32 54.47 41.54 13.71
CA ASP A 32 55.72 41.09 14.33
C ASP A 32 55.52 40.90 15.85
N GLY A 33 55.78 39.69 16.36
CA GLY A 33 55.56 39.30 17.75
C GLY A 33 54.23 38.57 18.04
N SER A 34 53.45 38.22 17.00
CA SER A 34 52.25 37.38 17.11
C SER A 34 52.57 35.93 17.49
N PHE A 35 51.65 35.27 18.21
CA PHE A 35 51.73 33.83 18.48
C PHE A 35 51.74 33.02 17.16
N PRO A 36 52.41 31.85 17.11
CA PRO A 36 52.37 30.94 15.96
C PRO A 36 50.94 30.70 15.47
N ALA A 37 50.68 30.96 14.19
CA ALA A 37 49.37 30.84 13.59
C ALA A 37 49.45 30.41 12.13
N ILE A 38 48.50 29.59 11.73
CA ILE A 38 48.19 29.20 10.35
C ILE A 38 46.72 29.59 10.14
N ILE A 39 46.39 30.29 9.05
CA ILE A 39 45.01 30.69 8.73
C ILE A 39 44.59 30.02 7.43
N THR A 40 43.62 29.11 7.52
CA THR A 40 43.08 28.36 6.38
C THR A 40 41.56 28.50 6.31
N PRO A 41 40.94 28.29 5.14
CA PRO A 41 39.52 27.99 5.09
C PRO A 41 39.23 26.68 5.84
N HIS A 42 38.05 26.56 6.45
CA HIS A 42 37.67 25.36 7.21
C HIS A 42 36.82 24.38 6.39
N ASN A 43 36.02 24.88 5.44
CA ASN A 43 35.13 24.06 4.61
C ASN A 43 35.10 24.59 3.17
N GLN A 44 35.05 23.68 2.19
CA GLN A 44 34.88 23.98 0.78
C GLN A 44 34.00 22.92 0.11
N THR A 45 32.94 23.34 -0.58
CA THR A 45 32.14 22.45 -1.44
C THR A 45 32.51 22.66 -2.91
N VAL A 46 32.62 21.58 -3.68
CA VAL A 46 32.92 21.59 -5.12
C VAL A 46 32.06 20.59 -5.88
N SER A 47 31.91 20.78 -7.19
CA SER A 47 31.25 19.80 -8.07
C SER A 47 32.10 18.53 -8.24
N TYR A 48 31.47 17.47 -8.73
CA TYR A 48 32.08 16.16 -9.01
C TYR A 48 33.26 16.20 -9.98
N LEU A 49 33.42 17.28 -10.76
CA LEU A 49 34.45 17.39 -11.78
C LEU A 49 35.87 17.43 -11.19
N GLU A 50 36.83 16.91 -11.96
CA GLU A 50 38.25 17.13 -11.69
C GLU A 50 38.54 18.64 -11.71
N ARG A 51 39.27 19.13 -10.71
CA ARG A 51 39.69 20.53 -10.66
C ARG A 51 40.86 20.76 -9.72
N THR A 52 41.55 21.88 -9.95
CA THR A 52 42.56 22.41 -9.02
C THR A 52 42.00 23.62 -8.29
N LEU A 53 42.06 23.60 -6.96
CA LEU A 53 41.78 24.74 -6.10
C LEU A 53 43.10 25.41 -5.72
N CYS A 54 43.11 26.74 -5.62
CA CYS A 54 44.28 27.52 -5.23
C CYS A 54 43.94 28.33 -3.98
N PHE A 55 44.72 28.12 -2.90
CA PHE A 55 44.55 28.82 -1.64
C PHE A 55 45.79 29.63 -1.31
N GLN A 56 45.58 30.86 -0.81
CA GLN A 56 46.65 31.68 -0.25
C GLN A 56 46.63 31.55 1.28
N ILE A 57 47.58 30.81 1.84
CA ILE A 57 47.65 30.54 3.28
C ILE A 57 48.47 31.62 3.96
N THR A 58 47.88 32.28 4.97
CA THR A 58 48.59 33.25 5.80
C THR A 58 49.13 32.53 7.04
N ALA A 59 50.45 32.47 7.18
CA ALA A 59 51.11 31.86 8.34
C ALA A 59 52.37 32.66 8.72
N ASN A 60 52.68 32.74 10.03
CA ASN A 60 53.92 33.33 10.55
C ASN A 60 54.96 32.25 10.95
N VAL A 61 54.67 31.00 10.60
CA VAL A 61 55.49 29.82 10.84
C VAL A 61 55.46 28.93 9.60
N PRO A 62 56.54 28.17 9.32
CA PRO A 62 56.50 27.19 8.24
C PRO A 62 55.44 26.13 8.51
N PHE A 63 54.80 25.58 7.49
CA PHE A 63 53.80 24.52 7.65
C PHE A 63 53.96 23.46 6.57
N THR A 64 53.53 22.24 6.86
CA THR A 64 53.40 21.14 5.91
C THR A 64 51.93 20.92 5.58
N THR A 65 51.65 20.34 4.41
CA THR A 65 50.29 19.99 3.97
C THR A 65 50.18 18.49 3.76
N THR A 66 49.14 17.88 4.33
CA THR A 66 48.84 16.46 4.14
C THR A 66 47.37 16.28 3.79
N ALA A 67 47.07 15.38 2.86
CA ALA A 67 45.71 14.99 2.51
C ALA A 67 45.37 13.64 3.15
N ASN A 68 44.13 13.46 3.58
CA ASN A 68 43.67 12.20 4.18
C ASN A 68 43.04 11.22 3.16
N SER A 69 42.97 11.62 1.89
CA SER A 69 42.22 10.90 0.85
C SER A 69 43.01 10.84 -0.46
N GLU A 70 42.98 9.70 -1.15
CA GLU A 70 43.74 9.46 -2.39
C GLU A 70 43.27 10.31 -3.58
N TRP A 71 42.03 10.80 -3.55
CA TRP A 71 41.48 11.66 -4.59
C TRP A 71 41.89 13.13 -4.45
N ILE A 72 42.63 13.48 -3.39
CA ILE A 72 43.18 14.81 -3.12
C ILE A 72 44.70 14.72 -3.15
N SER A 73 45.34 15.51 -4.01
CA SER A 73 46.79 15.75 -3.93
C SER A 73 47.09 17.22 -3.70
N VAL A 74 48.12 17.51 -2.92
CA VAL A 74 48.49 18.87 -2.52
C VAL A 74 49.90 19.22 -2.99
N GLU A 75 50.05 20.43 -3.52
CA GLU A 75 51.34 20.99 -3.94
C GLU A 75 51.53 22.37 -3.29
N GLN A 76 52.61 22.55 -2.51
CA GLN A 76 52.96 23.84 -1.93
C GLN A 76 53.73 24.69 -2.95
N GLY A 77 53.20 25.86 -3.26
CA GLY A 77 53.84 26.87 -4.10
C GLY A 77 54.71 27.84 -3.30
N THR A 78 55.10 28.94 -3.93
CA THR A 78 55.85 30.02 -3.29
C THR A 78 54.95 30.95 -2.46
N GLU A 79 55.52 31.63 -1.47
CA GLU A 79 54.84 32.69 -0.71
C GLU A 79 53.52 32.27 0.00
N GLY A 80 53.38 31.00 0.37
CA GLY A 80 52.20 30.49 1.10
C GLY A 80 51.03 30.07 0.20
N THR A 81 51.21 30.03 -1.13
CA THR A 81 50.23 29.44 -2.04
C THR A 81 50.20 27.91 -1.91
N VAL A 82 49.01 27.32 -1.89
CA VAL A 82 48.80 25.86 -1.87
C VAL A 82 47.80 25.48 -2.96
N TYR A 83 48.20 24.57 -3.84
CA TYR A 83 47.34 23.96 -4.84
C TYR A 83 46.78 22.64 -4.31
N VAL A 84 45.47 22.49 -4.41
CA VAL A 84 44.76 21.27 -4.03
C VAL A 84 44.12 20.71 -5.29
N HIS A 85 44.67 19.62 -5.81
CA HIS A 85 44.17 18.93 -6.99
C HIS A 85 43.18 17.86 -6.55
N LEU A 86 41.99 17.90 -7.13
CA LEU A 86 40.89 16.99 -6.85
C LEU A 86 40.63 16.17 -8.10
N GLN A 87 40.68 14.84 -7.96
CA GLN A 87 40.21 13.94 -9.03
C GLN A 87 38.68 14.06 -9.18
N ALA A 88 38.15 13.70 -10.35
CA ALA A 88 36.71 13.60 -10.53
C ALA A 88 36.11 12.57 -9.55
N ASN A 89 34.89 12.81 -9.06
CA ASN A 89 34.13 11.85 -8.28
C ASN A 89 33.30 10.97 -9.23
N PRO A 90 33.69 9.71 -9.46
CA PRO A 90 32.92 8.82 -10.33
C PRO A 90 31.65 8.29 -9.65
N LEU A 91 31.54 8.45 -8.32
CA LEU A 91 30.46 7.89 -7.52
C LEU A 91 29.26 8.83 -7.49
N SER A 92 28.06 8.26 -7.43
CA SER A 92 26.82 9.00 -7.24
C SER A 92 26.69 9.63 -5.85
N ALA A 93 27.36 9.05 -4.85
CA ALA A 93 27.43 9.61 -3.51
C ALA A 93 28.43 10.78 -3.47
N LYS A 94 28.09 11.83 -2.70
CA LYS A 94 29.07 12.84 -2.32
C LYS A 94 30.20 12.19 -1.52
N ARG A 95 31.40 12.77 -1.60
CA ARG A 95 32.56 12.31 -0.81
C ARG A 95 33.22 13.48 -0.11
N GLU A 96 33.80 13.18 1.05
CA GLU A 96 34.53 14.17 1.85
C GLU A 96 35.97 13.73 2.04
N GLY A 97 36.85 14.71 2.13
CA GLY A 97 38.27 14.55 2.36
C GLY A 97 38.81 15.83 2.97
N SER A 98 39.99 15.79 3.54
CA SER A 98 40.56 16.94 4.24
C SER A 98 42.02 17.14 3.92
N VAL A 99 42.42 18.41 3.92
CA VAL A 99 43.81 18.85 3.88
C VAL A 99 44.15 19.46 5.24
N THR A 100 45.15 18.90 5.91
CA THR A 100 45.66 19.39 7.18
C THR A 100 46.94 20.19 6.96
N PHE A 101 46.99 21.38 7.54
CA PHE A 101 48.11 22.31 7.53
C PHE A 101 48.73 22.32 8.91
N SER A 102 49.97 21.83 9.06
CA SER A 102 50.56 21.57 10.38
C SER A 102 51.96 22.13 10.55
N ASN A 103 52.29 22.55 11.77
CA ASN A 103 53.65 22.76 12.24
C ASN A 103 53.86 21.95 13.53
N GLU A 104 54.66 20.89 13.45
CA GLU A 104 54.90 19.98 14.58
C GLU A 104 55.70 20.64 15.72
N GLU A 105 56.65 21.53 15.40
CA GLU A 105 57.49 22.21 16.39
C GLU A 105 56.67 23.12 17.32
N GLN A 106 55.62 23.74 16.78
CA GLN A 106 54.73 24.66 17.51
C GLN A 106 53.43 24.01 17.97
N GLY A 107 53.18 22.75 17.61
CA GLY A 107 51.98 22.00 18.02
C GLY A 107 50.67 22.57 17.47
N ILE A 108 50.70 23.22 16.30
CA ILE A 108 49.53 23.83 15.67
C ILE A 108 49.13 23.06 14.39
N ALA A 109 47.82 22.90 14.19
CA ALA A 109 47.26 22.29 12.99
C ALA A 109 45.89 22.90 12.66
N GLU A 110 45.67 23.21 11.39
CA GLU A 110 44.38 23.66 10.86
C GLU A 110 43.92 22.68 9.76
N THR A 111 42.62 22.50 9.62
CA THR A 111 42.06 21.54 8.66
C THR A 111 41.05 22.21 7.73
N LEU A 112 41.25 22.02 6.43
CA LEU A 112 40.28 22.29 5.38
C LEU A 112 39.52 21.01 5.05
N VAL A 113 38.22 20.98 5.31
CA VAL A 113 37.33 19.92 4.83
C VAL A 113 36.83 20.25 3.43
N ILE A 114 36.95 19.31 2.50
CA ILE A 114 36.49 19.42 1.13
C ILE A 114 35.37 18.42 0.90
N THR A 115 34.19 18.91 0.56
CA THR A 115 33.03 18.11 0.17
C THR A 115 32.87 18.19 -1.35
N GLN A 116 33.04 17.07 -2.04
CA GLN A 116 32.82 16.96 -3.49
C GLN A 116 31.45 16.33 -3.75
N THR A 117 30.62 16.95 -4.62
CA THR A 117 29.29 16.41 -4.95
C THR A 117 29.39 15.04 -5.64
N GLY A 118 28.27 14.31 -5.63
CA GLY A 118 28.12 13.08 -6.40
C GLY A 118 28.14 13.35 -7.90
N ASN A 119 28.41 12.30 -8.68
CA ASN A 119 28.42 12.35 -10.14
C ASN A 119 27.04 12.75 -10.68
N GLU A 120 26.97 13.93 -11.27
CA GLU A 120 25.75 14.53 -11.82
C GLU A 120 25.71 14.53 -13.35
N SER A 121 26.66 13.84 -14.02
CA SER A 121 26.75 13.75 -15.48
C SER A 121 25.48 13.23 -16.16
N PHE A 122 24.63 12.48 -15.44
CA PHE A 122 23.33 12.03 -15.95
C PHE A 122 22.40 13.20 -16.32
N ASN A 123 22.58 14.39 -15.73
CA ASN A 123 21.84 15.60 -16.09
C ASN A 123 22.19 16.11 -17.49
N GLU A 124 23.34 15.68 -18.04
CA GLU A 124 23.88 16.07 -19.33
C GLU A 124 23.50 15.07 -20.44
N LEU A 125 22.81 13.98 -20.09
CA LEU A 125 22.30 13.01 -21.06
C LEU A 125 21.47 13.71 -22.13
N PRO A 126 21.67 13.38 -23.43
CA PRO A 126 20.86 13.92 -24.50
C PRO A 126 19.37 13.70 -24.23
N GLN A 127 18.55 14.74 -24.44
CA GLN A 127 17.10 14.59 -24.35
C GLN A 127 16.55 14.02 -25.66
N ASP A 128 15.47 13.25 -25.54
CA ASP A 128 14.71 12.78 -26.70
C ASP A 128 13.93 13.97 -27.30
N ASP A 129 13.91 14.08 -28.63
CA ASP A 129 13.11 15.08 -29.33
C ASP A 129 11.68 14.56 -29.53
N PHE A 130 10.70 15.44 -29.54
CA PHE A 130 9.30 15.08 -29.81
C PHE A 130 8.78 15.76 -31.07
N VAL A 131 8.17 14.98 -31.94
CA VAL A 131 7.52 15.46 -33.16
C VAL A 131 6.07 15.80 -32.82
N THR A 132 5.72 17.08 -32.92
CA THR A 132 4.34 17.53 -32.72
C THR A 132 3.49 17.20 -33.96
N PRO A 133 2.32 16.54 -33.79
CA PRO A 133 1.37 16.37 -34.88
C PRO A 133 0.90 17.72 -35.45
N THR A 134 0.76 17.81 -36.77
CA THR A 134 0.24 19.02 -37.43
C THR A 134 -1.29 19.12 -37.39
N GLY A 135 -1.95 18.02 -37.02
CA GLY A 135 -3.39 17.92 -36.86
C GLY A 135 -3.82 16.46 -36.79
N GLY A 136 -5.12 16.21 -36.96
CA GLY A 136 -5.65 14.85 -36.92
C GLY A 136 -7.14 14.81 -36.64
N SER A 137 -7.64 13.64 -36.24
CA SER A 137 -9.03 13.45 -35.88
C SER A 137 -9.24 12.34 -34.85
N ALA A 138 -10.33 12.44 -34.11
CA ALA A 138 -10.91 11.36 -33.34
C ALA A 138 -12.33 11.09 -33.84
N ASN A 139 -12.76 9.82 -33.89
CA ASN A 139 -14.14 9.48 -34.28
C ASN A 139 -15.18 9.85 -33.21
N THR A 140 -14.75 10.23 -32.01
CA THR A 140 -15.59 10.67 -30.89
C THR A 140 -14.83 11.69 -30.05
N SER A 141 -15.52 12.65 -29.44
CA SER A 141 -14.91 13.65 -28.55
C SER A 141 -15.98 14.39 -27.74
N GLN A 142 -15.68 14.69 -26.48
CA GLN A 142 -16.41 15.70 -25.73
C GLN A 142 -16.12 17.10 -26.28
N SER A 143 -17.15 17.95 -26.32
CA SER A 143 -16.98 19.34 -26.74
C SER A 143 -16.02 20.14 -25.85
N THR A 144 -15.96 19.80 -24.56
CA THR A 144 -15.06 20.44 -23.58
C THR A 144 -13.68 19.79 -23.47
N LYS A 145 -13.47 18.63 -24.10
CA LYS A 145 -12.22 17.86 -24.10
C LYS A 145 -11.89 17.41 -25.54
N PRO A 146 -11.69 18.35 -26.48
CA PRO A 146 -11.52 18.06 -27.89
C PRO A 146 -10.21 17.32 -28.19
N PHE A 147 -10.15 16.66 -29.36
CA PHE A 147 -9.00 15.84 -29.78
C PHE A 147 -7.65 16.57 -29.72
N SER A 148 -7.64 17.87 -29.97
CA SER A 148 -6.42 18.70 -29.90
C SER A 148 -5.75 18.67 -28.52
N MET A 149 -6.49 18.40 -27.44
CA MET A 149 -5.93 18.26 -26.09
C MET A 149 -5.15 16.95 -25.88
N SER A 150 -5.08 16.06 -26.87
CA SER A 150 -4.25 14.85 -26.79
C SER A 150 -2.85 15.05 -27.35
N TYR A 151 -2.49 16.23 -27.84
CA TYR A 151 -1.16 16.55 -28.39
C TYR A 151 -0.85 18.05 -28.25
N ASP A 152 -1.34 18.69 -27.19
CA ASP A 152 -1.19 20.13 -26.96
C ASP A 152 0.06 20.50 -26.15
N GLY A 153 0.87 19.50 -25.78
CA GLY A 153 2.06 19.67 -24.96
C GLY A 153 1.78 19.89 -23.48
N ASN A 154 0.54 19.66 -23.01
CA ASN A 154 0.13 19.92 -21.64
C ASN A 154 -0.54 18.70 -21.00
N THR A 155 0.21 17.99 -20.15
CA THR A 155 -0.28 16.80 -19.45
C THR A 155 -1.36 17.08 -18.39
N ALA A 156 -1.68 18.34 -18.11
CA ALA A 156 -2.80 18.72 -17.23
C ALA A 156 -4.14 18.86 -17.98
N THR A 157 -4.11 18.99 -19.31
CA THR A 157 -5.28 18.87 -20.18
C THR A 157 -5.43 17.43 -20.65
N PHE A 158 -6.59 17.09 -21.23
CA PHE A 158 -6.80 15.77 -21.81
C PHE A 158 -7.95 15.78 -22.80
N TRP A 159 -7.84 14.94 -23.82
CA TRP A 159 -8.96 14.52 -24.66
C TRP A 159 -9.80 13.45 -23.96
N HIS A 160 -11.11 13.42 -24.24
CA HIS A 160 -12.01 12.36 -23.77
C HIS A 160 -13.06 11.99 -24.83
N SER A 161 -13.37 10.71 -24.96
CA SER A 161 -14.46 10.20 -25.81
C SER A 161 -15.83 10.72 -25.35
N SER A 162 -16.85 10.70 -26.21
CA SER A 162 -18.21 11.07 -25.78
C SER A 162 -18.74 10.16 -24.67
N TRP A 163 -19.68 10.66 -23.85
CA TRP A 163 -20.32 9.92 -22.77
C TRP A 163 -21.40 8.98 -23.34
N ASN A 164 -21.78 7.94 -22.60
CA ASN A 164 -22.99 7.18 -22.92
C ASN A 164 -24.22 8.12 -22.82
N PRO A 165 -25.18 8.09 -23.79
CA PRO A 165 -25.34 7.09 -24.84
C PRO A 165 -24.68 7.41 -26.19
N ASP A 166 -23.98 8.53 -26.33
CA ASP A 166 -23.43 8.98 -27.61
C ASP A 166 -22.27 8.11 -28.10
N PHE A 167 -21.48 7.55 -27.18
CA PHE A 167 -20.42 6.59 -27.49
C PHE A 167 -20.19 5.64 -26.33
N GLU A 168 -20.02 4.35 -26.64
CA GLU A 168 -19.58 3.32 -25.70
C GLU A 168 -18.47 2.49 -26.36
N LEU A 169 -17.30 2.48 -25.74
CA LEU A 169 -16.12 1.79 -26.25
C LEU A 169 -16.26 0.27 -26.10
N SER A 170 -16.04 -0.46 -27.17
CA SER A 170 -15.93 -1.93 -27.19
C SER A 170 -15.04 -2.39 -28.34
N GLU A 171 -14.64 -3.67 -28.36
CA GLU A 171 -13.85 -4.21 -29.48
C GLU A 171 -14.58 -4.09 -30.83
N SER A 172 -15.92 -4.15 -30.83
CA SER A 172 -16.75 -3.94 -32.01
C SER A 172 -17.03 -2.47 -32.34
N ASN A 173 -16.75 -1.55 -31.42
CA ASN A 173 -16.93 -0.10 -31.60
C ASN A 173 -15.70 0.65 -31.03
N PRO A 174 -14.53 0.54 -31.70
CA PRO A 174 -13.30 1.11 -31.18
C PRO A 174 -13.28 2.64 -31.30
N VAL A 175 -12.52 3.26 -30.39
CA VAL A 175 -12.10 4.65 -30.59
C VAL A 175 -10.97 4.66 -31.60
N VAL A 176 -11.06 5.57 -32.57
CA VAL A 176 -10.05 5.74 -33.61
C VAL A 176 -9.46 7.14 -33.48
N LEU A 177 -8.17 7.21 -33.19
CA LEU A 177 -7.38 8.45 -33.13
C LEU A 177 -6.38 8.46 -34.28
N ILE A 178 -6.37 9.53 -35.06
CA ILE A 178 -5.46 9.71 -36.21
C ILE A 178 -4.64 10.96 -35.96
N TYR A 179 -3.32 10.82 -35.93
CA TYR A 179 -2.36 11.91 -35.77
C TYR A 179 -1.60 12.10 -37.08
N ASN A 180 -1.70 13.29 -37.67
CA ASN A 180 -1.07 13.62 -38.95
C ASN A 180 0.21 14.42 -38.74
N PHE A 181 1.17 14.25 -39.64
CA PHE A 181 2.46 14.90 -39.63
C PHE A 181 2.77 15.49 -41.02
N ASP A 182 3.52 16.59 -41.06
CA ASP A 182 4.08 17.10 -42.32
C ASP A 182 5.38 16.35 -42.66
N ASN A 183 5.23 15.05 -42.99
CA ASN A 183 6.33 14.12 -43.28
C ASN A 183 7.44 14.14 -42.23
N ALA A 184 7.13 13.69 -41.01
CA ALA A 184 8.12 13.58 -39.95
C ALA A 184 9.25 12.62 -40.39
N GLU A 185 10.50 13.09 -40.40
CA GLU A 185 11.63 12.32 -40.92
C GLU A 185 11.78 10.98 -40.19
N ARG A 186 11.59 10.98 -38.87
CA ARG A 186 11.77 9.83 -38.00
C ARG A 186 10.89 9.91 -36.74
N ILE A 187 10.31 8.78 -36.33
CA ILE A 187 9.69 8.57 -35.02
C ILE A 187 10.11 7.17 -34.53
N ASP A 188 10.67 7.09 -33.33
CA ASP A 188 11.20 5.86 -32.74
C ASP A 188 10.23 5.21 -31.75
N TYR A 189 9.41 6.00 -31.06
CA TYR A 189 8.46 5.49 -30.07
C TYR A 189 7.26 6.41 -29.89
N VAL A 190 6.24 5.91 -29.20
CA VAL A 190 5.08 6.70 -28.74
C VAL A 190 4.93 6.61 -27.23
N ASN A 191 4.53 7.71 -26.60
CA ASN A 191 4.09 7.73 -25.21
C ASN A 191 2.61 8.07 -25.13
N TYR A 192 1.80 7.19 -24.56
CA TYR A 192 0.45 7.49 -24.12
C TYR A 192 0.46 7.94 -22.66
N ILE A 193 0.06 9.18 -22.41
CA ILE A 193 -0.05 9.75 -21.05
C ILE A 193 -1.51 9.82 -20.64
N THR A 194 -1.83 9.21 -19.50
CA THR A 194 -3.19 9.23 -18.95
C THR A 194 -3.53 10.58 -18.29
N ARG A 195 -4.83 10.91 -18.19
CA ARG A 195 -5.32 12.06 -17.40
C ARG A 195 -4.79 12.04 -15.95
N SER A 196 -4.49 13.22 -15.42
CA SER A 196 -3.83 13.41 -14.12
C SER A 196 -4.76 13.92 -13.00
N ASP A 197 -6.08 13.83 -13.18
CA ASP A 197 -7.09 14.36 -12.24
C ASP A 197 -7.60 13.33 -11.22
N GLY A 198 -6.84 12.24 -11.02
CA GLY A 198 -7.10 11.24 -9.98
C GLY A 198 -8.28 10.30 -10.26
N THR A 199 -8.76 10.20 -11.50
CA THR A 199 -9.80 9.25 -11.88
C THR A 199 -9.32 8.28 -12.97
N PRO A 200 -9.62 6.97 -12.85
CA PRO A 200 -9.17 5.97 -13.81
C PRO A 200 -9.95 5.98 -15.12
N ASN A 201 -10.96 6.84 -15.24
CA ASN A 201 -11.91 6.82 -16.34
C ASN A 201 -11.25 7.12 -17.69
N GLY A 202 -11.39 6.18 -18.63
CA GLY A 202 -10.86 6.31 -19.98
C GLY A 202 -9.41 5.87 -20.18
N TYR A 203 -8.75 5.23 -19.21
CA TYR A 203 -7.42 4.64 -19.43
C TYR A 203 -7.48 3.53 -20.47
N PHE A 204 -6.61 3.57 -21.47
CA PHE A 204 -6.61 2.60 -22.57
C PHE A 204 -6.19 1.20 -22.07
N GLY A 205 -6.86 0.17 -22.57
CA GLY A 205 -6.46 -1.23 -22.45
C GLY A 205 -5.83 -1.71 -23.75
N LYS A 206 -6.50 -2.65 -24.43
CA LYS A 206 -6.13 -3.14 -25.77
C LYS A 206 -6.14 -2.02 -26.82
N VAL A 207 -5.04 -1.88 -27.56
CA VAL A 207 -4.84 -0.89 -28.62
C VAL A 207 -4.16 -1.54 -29.83
N LYS A 208 -4.56 -1.15 -31.04
CA LYS A 208 -3.79 -1.41 -32.27
C LYS A 208 -3.18 -0.12 -32.78
N ILE A 209 -1.91 -0.18 -33.19
CA ILE A 209 -1.17 0.95 -33.73
C ILE A 209 -0.89 0.68 -35.20
N TYR A 210 -1.24 1.63 -36.05
CA TYR A 210 -0.95 1.60 -37.48
C TYR A 210 -0.17 2.86 -37.88
N ALA A 211 0.65 2.76 -38.92
CA ALA A 211 1.35 3.90 -39.47
C ALA A 211 1.21 3.96 -40.99
N GLN A 212 1.29 5.17 -41.52
CA GLN A 212 1.42 5.47 -42.94
C GLN A 212 2.73 6.23 -43.15
N CYS A 213 3.66 5.65 -43.90
CA CYS A 213 5.03 6.14 -44.05
C CYS A 213 5.44 6.25 -45.53
N GLY A 214 6.39 7.13 -45.84
CA GLY A 214 6.98 7.28 -47.17
C GLY A 214 5.91 7.55 -48.24
N ASP A 215 5.93 6.78 -49.32
CA ASP A 215 4.96 6.89 -50.42
C ASP A 215 3.72 5.99 -50.24
N GLU A 216 3.58 5.30 -49.11
CA GLU A 216 2.46 4.39 -48.87
C GLU A 216 1.12 5.15 -48.74
N GLU A 217 0.08 4.67 -49.43
CA GLU A 217 -1.28 5.22 -49.33
C GLU A 217 -2.14 4.49 -48.27
N ALA A 218 -1.77 3.27 -47.88
CA ALA A 218 -2.50 2.46 -46.91
C ALA A 218 -1.83 2.52 -45.52
N TYR A 219 -2.62 2.26 -44.48
CA TYR A 219 -2.11 2.06 -43.12
C TYR A 219 -1.58 0.63 -42.96
N THR A 220 -0.35 0.52 -42.46
CA THR A 220 0.27 -0.76 -42.09
C THR A 220 0.12 -0.97 -40.58
N LEU A 221 -0.32 -2.16 -40.15
CA LEU A 221 -0.37 -2.52 -38.73
C LEU A 221 1.05 -2.65 -38.19
N ILE A 222 1.37 -1.86 -37.17
CA ILE A 222 2.68 -1.84 -36.51
C ILE A 222 2.66 -2.75 -35.29
N SER A 223 1.58 -2.71 -34.49
CA SER A 223 1.49 -3.49 -33.25
C SER A 223 0.07 -3.66 -32.74
N GLU A 224 -0.13 -4.70 -31.95
CA GLU A 224 -1.28 -4.88 -31.06
C GLU A 224 -0.76 -5.08 -29.63
N LEU A 225 -1.19 -4.24 -28.69
CA LEU A 225 -0.70 -4.25 -27.31
C LEU A 225 -1.83 -3.96 -26.32
N ASP A 226 -1.59 -4.19 -25.03
CA ASP A 226 -2.55 -3.92 -23.95
C ASP A 226 -1.90 -3.11 -22.83
N TRP A 227 -2.32 -1.85 -22.66
CA TRP A 227 -1.88 -0.96 -21.58
C TRP A 227 -2.63 -1.18 -20.26
N GLN A 228 -3.44 -2.24 -20.19
CA GLN A 228 -4.08 -2.77 -18.98
C GLN A 228 -4.98 -1.77 -18.21
N LYS A 229 -5.33 -0.64 -18.84
CA LYS A 229 -6.18 0.40 -18.24
C LYS A 229 -5.59 0.96 -16.95
N THR A 230 -4.26 1.06 -16.89
CA THR A 230 -3.52 1.54 -15.72
C THR A 230 -3.13 3.01 -15.87
N ALA A 231 -3.00 3.71 -14.74
CA ALA A 231 -2.55 5.10 -14.71
C ALA A 231 -1.08 5.22 -15.13
N GLY A 232 -0.70 6.38 -15.65
CA GLY A 232 0.69 6.76 -15.89
C GLY A 232 1.03 7.04 -17.35
N ALA A 233 2.31 6.91 -17.67
CA ALA A 233 2.83 7.04 -19.02
C ALA A 233 3.18 5.65 -19.59
N HIS A 234 2.67 5.34 -20.77
CA HIS A 234 2.85 4.06 -21.43
C HIS A 234 3.65 4.24 -22.71
N ARG A 235 4.89 3.75 -22.71
CA ARG A 235 5.80 3.87 -23.85
C ARG A 235 5.75 2.61 -24.71
N TYR A 236 5.66 2.79 -26.02
CA TYR A 236 5.86 1.72 -27.00
C TYR A 236 6.95 2.13 -27.99
N ASP A 237 8.10 1.45 -27.92
CA ASP A 237 9.19 1.59 -28.87
C ASP A 237 8.91 0.76 -30.13
N PHE A 238 9.06 1.38 -31.30
CA PHE A 238 8.91 0.66 -32.56
C PHE A 238 10.12 -0.25 -32.78
N ASN A 239 9.86 -1.54 -33.08
CA ASN A 239 10.90 -2.50 -33.45
C ASN A 239 11.82 -2.00 -34.59
N THR A 240 11.29 -1.16 -35.47
CA THR A 240 12.07 -0.43 -36.47
C THR A 240 11.58 1.02 -36.47
N PRO A 241 12.48 2.01 -36.40
CA PRO A 241 12.11 3.42 -36.48
C PRO A 241 11.22 3.68 -37.70
N LEU A 242 10.11 4.38 -37.47
CA LEU A 242 9.25 4.82 -38.56
C LEU A 242 9.90 6.02 -39.23
N THR A 243 10.05 5.98 -40.55
CA THR A 243 10.68 7.06 -41.33
C THR A 243 9.72 7.69 -42.32
N ASN A 244 9.84 8.99 -42.57
CA ASN A 244 8.95 9.76 -43.46
C ASN A 244 7.47 9.55 -43.09
N VAL A 245 7.13 9.70 -41.81
CA VAL A 245 5.80 9.41 -41.28
C VAL A 245 4.82 10.49 -41.70
N LYS A 246 3.71 10.07 -42.34
CA LYS A 246 2.58 10.93 -42.71
C LYS A 246 1.50 10.92 -41.65
N SER A 247 1.18 9.74 -41.11
CA SER A 247 0.12 9.59 -40.13
C SER A 247 0.31 8.35 -39.26
N ILE A 248 -0.11 8.43 -38.00
CA ILE A 248 -0.19 7.29 -37.07
C ILE A 248 -1.63 7.20 -36.57
N LYS A 249 -2.21 6.00 -36.67
CA LYS A 249 -3.58 5.69 -36.26
C LYS A 249 -3.57 4.72 -35.08
N PHE A 250 -4.33 5.07 -34.05
CA PHE A 250 -4.62 4.20 -32.91
C PHE A 250 -6.06 3.72 -32.98
N GLU A 251 -6.28 2.41 -32.86
CA GLU A 251 -7.59 1.82 -32.62
C GLU A 251 -7.62 1.30 -31.18
N VAL A 252 -8.22 2.08 -30.27
CA VAL A 252 -8.41 1.68 -28.88
C VAL A 252 -9.63 0.77 -28.82
N LEU A 253 -9.42 -0.48 -28.43
CA LEU A 253 -10.45 -1.53 -28.43
C LEU A 253 -11.10 -1.71 -27.06
N SER A 254 -10.45 -1.25 -26.00
CA SER A 254 -10.99 -1.28 -24.64
C SER A 254 -10.39 -0.17 -23.78
N GLY A 255 -11.13 0.25 -22.75
CA GLY A 255 -10.67 1.27 -21.81
C GLY A 255 -11.48 1.28 -20.52
N SER A 256 -10.96 1.92 -19.48
CA SER A 256 -11.60 2.00 -18.17
C SER A 256 -12.98 2.61 -18.25
N ALA A 257 -13.96 1.93 -17.63
CA ALA A 257 -15.37 2.27 -17.65
C ALA A 257 -15.97 2.40 -19.08
N ASN A 258 -15.42 1.70 -20.07
CA ASN A 258 -15.87 1.72 -21.47
C ASN A 258 -15.74 3.12 -22.14
N TYR A 259 -14.72 3.88 -21.73
CA TYR A 259 -14.35 5.16 -22.35
C TYR A 259 -12.88 5.18 -22.75
N ALA A 260 -12.47 6.23 -23.45
CA ALA A 260 -11.07 6.50 -23.79
C ALA A 260 -10.74 7.98 -23.49
N SER A 261 -9.59 8.21 -22.88
CA SER A 261 -9.04 9.53 -22.58
C SER A 261 -7.52 9.55 -22.78
N CYS A 262 -6.98 10.70 -23.17
CA CYS A 262 -5.54 10.87 -23.42
C CYS A 262 -5.14 12.28 -22.99
N ALA A 263 -4.28 12.39 -21.98
CA ALA A 263 -3.70 13.66 -21.57
C ALA A 263 -2.74 14.17 -22.64
N GLU A 264 -1.87 13.29 -23.11
CA GLU A 264 -0.92 13.63 -24.15
C GLU A 264 -0.47 12.34 -24.87
N MET A 265 -0.40 12.39 -26.19
CA MET A 265 0.20 11.38 -27.04
C MET A 265 1.46 11.98 -27.64
N GLN A 266 2.62 11.50 -27.19
CA GLN A 266 3.90 12.03 -27.62
C GLN A 266 4.55 11.09 -28.64
N PHE A 267 5.18 11.67 -29.66
CA PHE A 267 5.86 10.92 -30.73
C PHE A 267 7.34 11.24 -30.67
N GLY A 268 8.13 10.31 -30.12
CA GLY A 268 9.51 10.59 -29.72
C GLY A 268 10.57 10.08 -30.67
N ILE A 269 11.70 10.76 -30.68
CA ILE A 269 12.96 10.35 -31.33
C ILE A 269 13.94 9.99 -30.22
N ASN A 270 14.39 8.73 -30.21
CA ASN A 270 15.30 8.20 -29.21
C ASN A 270 16.75 8.57 -29.55
N ASN A 271 17.15 9.76 -29.10
CA ASN A 271 18.50 10.31 -29.27
C ASN A 271 19.56 9.56 -28.46
N ARG A 272 19.14 8.62 -27.60
CA ARG A 272 20.00 7.84 -26.70
C ARG A 272 20.16 6.38 -27.12
N SER A 273 19.51 5.94 -28.20
CA SER A 273 19.42 4.52 -28.59
C SER A 273 20.75 3.79 -28.77
N THR A 274 21.82 4.46 -29.22
CA THR A 274 23.16 3.87 -29.39
C THR A 274 24.09 4.10 -28.20
N LEU A 275 23.72 5.01 -27.31
CA LEU A 275 24.55 5.52 -26.22
C LEU A 275 24.95 4.42 -25.23
N PHE A 276 24.08 3.43 -25.03
CA PHE A 276 24.24 2.36 -24.05
C PHE A 276 24.68 1.02 -24.67
N SER A 277 25.18 1.03 -25.90
CA SER A 277 25.52 -0.19 -26.64
C SER A 277 26.66 -1.02 -26.04
N ILE A 278 27.46 -0.48 -25.12
CA ILE A 278 28.52 -1.20 -24.41
C ILE A 278 27.99 -2.12 -23.30
N PHE A 279 26.78 -1.85 -22.79
CA PHE A 279 26.15 -2.63 -21.73
C PHE A 279 25.48 -3.89 -22.28
N LYS A 280 25.39 -4.92 -21.44
CA LYS A 280 24.86 -6.25 -21.78
C LYS A 280 23.37 -6.21 -22.13
N ASP A 281 22.61 -5.43 -21.39
CA ASP A 281 21.16 -5.27 -21.53
C ASP A 281 20.72 -3.86 -21.10
N SER A 282 19.42 -3.58 -21.21
CA SER A 282 18.84 -2.27 -20.92
C SER A 282 18.80 -1.89 -19.44
N SER A 283 19.30 -2.73 -18.52
CA SER A 283 19.47 -2.37 -17.10
C SER A 283 20.75 -1.57 -16.86
N LEU A 284 21.70 -1.53 -17.82
CA LEU A 284 22.99 -0.88 -17.67
C LEU A 284 23.80 -1.37 -16.45
N SER A 285 23.50 -2.57 -15.93
CA SER A 285 24.11 -3.09 -14.69
C SER A 285 25.36 -3.94 -14.94
N GLU A 286 25.63 -4.34 -16.18
CA GLU A 286 26.74 -5.18 -16.61
C GLU A 286 27.26 -4.75 -17.99
N LEU A 287 28.56 -4.88 -18.20
CA LEU A 287 29.19 -4.69 -19.51
C LEU A 287 29.07 -5.96 -20.36
N LYS A 288 29.11 -5.79 -21.69
CA LYS A 288 29.25 -6.93 -22.61
C LYS A 288 30.57 -7.67 -22.38
N GLU A 289 30.56 -8.97 -22.64
CA GLU A 289 31.78 -9.77 -22.61
C GLU A 289 32.79 -9.25 -23.64
N GLY A 290 34.05 -9.12 -23.24
CA GLY A 290 35.14 -8.66 -24.11
C GLY A 290 35.33 -7.14 -24.22
N VAL A 291 34.54 -6.33 -23.50
CA VAL A 291 34.79 -4.88 -23.39
C VAL A 291 36.18 -4.62 -22.82
N THR A 292 36.92 -3.71 -23.46
CA THR A 292 38.28 -3.32 -23.08
C THR A 292 38.34 -1.88 -22.54
N GLN A 293 39.45 -1.52 -21.89
CA GLN A 293 39.69 -0.13 -21.47
C GLN A 293 39.74 0.84 -22.66
N GLU A 294 40.20 0.39 -23.84
CA GLU A 294 40.19 1.20 -25.07
C GLU A 294 38.76 1.52 -25.53
N ASP A 295 37.84 0.56 -25.41
CA ASP A 295 36.42 0.78 -25.73
C ASP A 295 35.79 1.81 -24.80
N ILE A 296 36.11 1.77 -23.49
CA ILE A 296 35.61 2.72 -22.49
C ILE A 296 36.18 4.13 -22.75
N ASN A 297 37.48 4.23 -23.03
CA ASN A 297 38.14 5.52 -23.32
C ASN A 297 37.60 6.20 -24.60
N ALA A 298 36.97 5.44 -25.50
CA ALA A 298 36.37 5.95 -26.72
C ALA A 298 34.96 6.53 -26.52
N ILE A 299 34.36 6.36 -25.33
CA ILE A 299 33.03 6.89 -25.01
C ILE A 299 33.15 8.40 -24.76
N GLU A 300 32.40 9.20 -25.55
CA GLU A 300 32.37 10.66 -25.41
C GLU A 300 31.44 11.15 -24.27
N ASP A 301 30.43 10.36 -23.91
CA ASP A 301 29.46 10.72 -22.87
C ASP A 301 29.97 10.36 -21.48
N ASP A 302 30.09 11.37 -20.62
CA ASP A 302 30.69 11.23 -19.29
C ASP A 302 29.90 10.30 -18.38
N PHE A 303 28.57 10.24 -18.52
CA PHE A 303 27.73 9.35 -17.72
C PHE A 303 27.97 7.89 -18.09
N VAL A 304 27.92 7.57 -19.38
CA VAL A 304 28.17 6.21 -19.87
C VAL A 304 29.60 5.79 -19.55
N SER A 305 30.58 6.65 -19.81
CA SER A 305 31.99 6.36 -19.59
C SER A 305 32.27 6.10 -18.10
N SER A 306 31.75 6.94 -17.21
CA SER A 306 31.92 6.79 -15.76
C SER A 306 31.29 5.50 -15.24
N LEU A 307 30.06 5.20 -15.65
CA LEU A 307 29.37 3.98 -15.22
C LEU A 307 30.07 2.73 -15.76
N ALA A 308 30.45 2.74 -17.03
CA ALA A 308 31.19 1.64 -17.65
C ALA A 308 32.54 1.42 -16.96
N GLN A 309 33.28 2.49 -16.67
CA GLN A 309 34.55 2.40 -15.95
C GLN A 309 34.38 1.81 -14.54
N ALA A 310 33.37 2.24 -13.80
CA ALA A 310 33.12 1.74 -12.44
C ALA A 310 32.74 0.26 -12.43
N LEU A 311 31.96 -0.19 -13.42
CA LEU A 311 31.63 -1.60 -13.61
C LEU A 311 32.85 -2.41 -14.06
N PHE A 312 33.66 -1.87 -14.98
CA PHE A 312 34.89 -2.51 -15.48
C PHE A 312 35.91 -2.73 -14.37
N ASN A 313 36.09 -1.74 -13.48
CA ASN A 313 37.00 -1.81 -12.35
C ASN A 313 36.48 -2.65 -11.18
N GLY A 314 35.19 -3.02 -11.19
CA GLY A 314 34.54 -3.71 -10.07
C GLY A 314 34.37 -2.84 -8.82
N THR A 315 34.41 -1.51 -8.97
CA THR A 315 34.28 -0.54 -7.86
C THR A 315 32.85 -0.06 -7.64
N TYR A 316 31.92 -0.42 -8.53
CA TYR A 316 30.50 -0.06 -8.42
C TYR A 316 29.77 -1.03 -7.49
N ASP A 317 29.28 -0.52 -6.35
CA ASP A 317 28.46 -1.31 -5.43
C ASP A 317 27.05 -1.51 -5.99
N LYS A 318 26.69 -2.75 -6.28
CA LYS A 318 25.38 -3.11 -6.83
C LYS A 318 24.33 -3.39 -5.74
N ASN A 319 24.72 -3.49 -4.48
CA ASN A 319 23.80 -3.84 -3.39
C ASN A 319 22.65 -2.83 -3.31
N TYR A 320 21.41 -3.33 -3.33
CA TYR A 320 20.15 -2.58 -3.43
C TYR A 320 19.95 -1.79 -4.73
N ARG A 321 21.04 -1.27 -5.33
CA ARG A 321 21.00 -0.53 -6.59
C ARG A 321 20.51 -1.38 -7.74
N VAL A 322 20.90 -2.65 -7.82
CA VAL A 322 20.50 -3.58 -8.88
C VAL A 322 19.77 -4.76 -8.25
N ALA A 323 18.51 -4.98 -8.63
CA ALA A 323 17.73 -6.10 -8.15
C ALA A 323 16.74 -6.61 -9.20
N ASP A 324 16.39 -7.89 -9.08
CA ASP A 324 15.32 -8.52 -9.85
C ASP A 324 14.00 -8.49 -9.05
N TYR A 325 12.91 -8.09 -9.69
CA TYR A 325 11.58 -7.95 -9.10
C TYR A 325 10.63 -8.93 -9.75
N ILE A 326 10.06 -9.83 -8.96
CA ILE A 326 9.06 -10.81 -9.40
C ILE A 326 7.67 -10.17 -9.49
N CYS A 327 6.86 -10.61 -10.44
CA CYS A 327 5.48 -10.18 -10.54
C CYS A 327 4.63 -10.75 -9.40
N ARG A 328 3.76 -9.93 -8.81
CA ARG A 328 2.83 -10.32 -7.75
C ARG A 328 1.37 -10.17 -8.17
N ILE A 329 0.47 -10.91 -7.53
CA ILE A 329 -0.96 -10.65 -7.68
C ILE A 329 -1.25 -9.21 -7.26
N SER A 330 -2.03 -8.48 -8.07
CA SER A 330 -2.41 -7.12 -7.70
C SER A 330 -3.25 -7.12 -6.40
N PRO A 331 -3.13 -6.08 -5.56
CA PRO A 331 -3.97 -5.96 -4.36
C PRO A 331 -5.47 -5.97 -4.67
N GLN A 332 -5.87 -5.43 -5.82
CA GLN A 332 -7.27 -5.40 -6.26
C GLN A 332 -7.78 -6.79 -6.64
N ALA A 333 -7.06 -7.52 -7.49
CA ALA A 333 -7.43 -8.87 -7.89
C ALA A 333 -7.52 -9.81 -6.67
N PHE A 334 -6.61 -9.65 -5.70
CA PHE A 334 -6.67 -10.41 -4.46
C PHE A 334 -7.88 -10.03 -3.59
N SER A 335 -8.16 -8.73 -3.41
CA SER A 335 -9.33 -8.23 -2.68
C SER A 335 -10.64 -8.79 -3.25
N ASP A 336 -10.77 -8.80 -4.57
CA ASP A 336 -11.94 -9.35 -5.28
C ASP A 336 -12.05 -10.87 -5.11
N ALA A 337 -10.95 -11.60 -5.26
CA ALA A 337 -10.90 -13.05 -5.04
C ALA A 337 -11.23 -13.44 -3.59
N MET A 338 -10.97 -12.57 -2.62
CA MET A 338 -11.28 -12.79 -1.21
C MET A 338 -12.70 -12.36 -0.81
N ASN A 339 -13.48 -11.79 -1.73
CA ASN A 339 -14.79 -11.19 -1.49
C ASN A 339 -14.74 -10.15 -0.33
N ALA A 340 -13.67 -9.37 -0.31
CA ALA A 340 -13.37 -8.35 0.69
C ALA A 340 -13.12 -7.01 -0.01
N PRO A 341 -14.15 -6.42 -0.67
CA PRO A 341 -13.98 -5.28 -1.56
C PRO A 341 -13.39 -4.06 -0.85
N GLY A 342 -12.38 -3.44 -1.45
CA GLY A 342 -11.69 -2.27 -0.91
C GLY A 342 -10.74 -2.59 0.25
N LYS A 343 -10.45 -3.87 0.50
CA LYS A 343 -9.48 -4.33 1.49
C LYS A 343 -8.22 -4.83 0.77
N PHE A 344 -7.22 -3.96 0.68
CA PHE A 344 -6.02 -4.21 -0.09
C PHE A 344 -4.89 -4.76 0.78
N TYR A 345 -4.14 -5.69 0.22
CA TYR A 345 -2.83 -6.11 0.72
C TYR A 345 -1.79 -5.06 0.35
N ASP A 346 -0.54 -5.32 0.68
CA ASP A 346 0.55 -4.38 0.47
C ASP A 346 0.59 -3.90 -0.99
N GLN A 347 0.58 -2.58 -1.13
CA GLN A 347 0.63 -1.88 -2.41
C GLN A 347 2.08 -1.54 -2.79
N ASN A 348 3.03 -1.77 -1.89
CA ASN A 348 4.43 -1.39 -1.99
C ASN A 348 5.38 -2.60 -1.91
N ALA A 349 4.93 -3.78 -2.36
CA ALA A 349 5.63 -5.05 -2.13
C ALA A 349 7.00 -5.19 -2.82
N GLY A 350 7.32 -4.30 -3.76
CA GLY A 350 8.61 -4.24 -4.44
C GLY A 350 9.63 -3.36 -3.73
N VAL A 351 9.96 -3.70 -2.48
CA VAL A 351 10.93 -2.97 -1.65
C VAL A 351 12.30 -2.91 -2.32
N THR A 352 12.84 -1.70 -2.45
CA THR A 352 14.13 -1.47 -3.14
C THR A 352 15.29 -1.27 -2.19
N GLY A 353 15.05 -0.68 -1.01
CA GLY A 353 16.10 -0.16 -0.14
C GLY A 353 16.77 1.11 -0.66
N ILE A 354 16.10 1.86 -1.55
CA ILE A 354 16.61 3.10 -2.14
C ILE A 354 15.85 4.30 -1.57
N SER A 355 16.60 5.33 -1.15
CA SER A 355 16.09 6.65 -0.77
C SER A 355 16.21 7.60 -1.95
N ILE A 356 15.10 8.24 -2.30
CA ILE A 356 15.00 9.23 -3.37
C ILE A 356 14.87 10.60 -2.72
N SER A 357 15.93 11.39 -2.82
CA SER A 357 15.95 12.78 -2.38
C SER A 357 15.45 13.73 -3.47
N LYS A 358 15.20 14.99 -3.11
CA LYS A 358 14.75 16.01 -4.05
C LYS A 358 15.68 16.13 -5.27
N GLY A 359 15.11 16.10 -6.46
CA GLY A 359 15.81 16.28 -7.73
C GLY A 359 15.72 15.09 -8.66
N LYS A 360 16.63 15.03 -9.63
CA LYS A 360 16.57 14.05 -10.72
C LYS A 360 17.31 12.75 -10.38
N HIS A 361 16.72 11.62 -10.76
CA HIS A 361 17.30 10.29 -10.56
C HIS A 361 17.19 9.44 -11.83
N ALA A 362 18.28 8.74 -12.16
CA ALA A 362 18.40 7.86 -13.30
C ALA A 362 18.16 6.41 -12.88
N ILE A 363 17.20 5.77 -13.54
CA ILE A 363 16.73 4.41 -13.26
C ILE A 363 16.66 3.63 -14.56
N ALA A 364 17.32 2.48 -14.62
CA ALA A 364 17.30 1.63 -15.80
C ALA A 364 16.54 0.34 -15.56
N VAL A 365 15.75 -0.09 -16.56
CA VAL A 365 14.91 -1.30 -16.46
C VAL A 365 15.19 -2.25 -17.62
N SER A 366 15.14 -3.55 -17.36
CA SER A 366 15.14 -4.58 -18.39
C SER A 366 14.19 -5.72 -18.04
N GLY A 367 13.67 -6.40 -19.05
CA GLY A 367 12.85 -7.61 -18.89
C GLY A 367 11.34 -7.36 -18.93
N LEU A 368 10.88 -6.11 -19.08
CA LEU A 368 9.46 -5.85 -19.35
C LEU A 368 9.08 -6.38 -20.73
N GLU A 369 7.86 -6.90 -20.86
CA GLU A 369 7.25 -7.21 -22.16
C GLU A 369 7.12 -5.94 -23.00
N GLU A 370 7.10 -6.08 -24.32
CA GLU A 370 7.05 -4.96 -25.26
C GLU A 370 5.81 -4.07 -25.00
N GLY A 371 6.03 -2.75 -24.92
CA GLY A 371 4.96 -1.79 -24.66
C GLY A 371 4.43 -1.75 -23.23
N GLN A 372 4.99 -2.55 -22.30
CA GLN A 372 4.64 -2.51 -20.88
C GLN A 372 5.52 -1.52 -20.10
N SER A 373 4.97 -1.05 -19.00
CA SER A 373 5.67 -0.26 -18.00
C SER A 373 5.50 -0.90 -16.61
N VAL A 374 6.33 -0.47 -15.66
CA VAL A 374 6.17 -0.81 -14.24
C VAL A 374 6.03 0.46 -13.40
N PRO A 375 5.04 0.53 -12.49
CA PRO A 375 4.95 1.62 -11.53
C PRO A 375 6.14 1.64 -10.57
N LEU A 376 6.67 2.84 -10.33
CA LEU A 376 7.58 3.15 -9.25
C LEU A 376 6.89 4.12 -8.30
N HIS A 377 6.62 3.68 -7.07
CA HIS A 377 6.12 4.54 -6.01
C HIS A 377 7.30 5.11 -5.23
N VAL A 378 7.35 6.44 -5.09
CA VAL A 378 8.30 7.11 -4.19
C VAL A 378 7.51 7.74 -3.05
N ILE A 379 7.66 7.18 -1.85
CA ILE A 379 6.80 7.49 -0.70
C ILE A 379 7.63 8.14 0.40
N ALA A 380 7.38 9.42 0.66
CA ALA A 380 7.87 10.11 1.85
C ALA A 380 6.96 9.79 3.03
N TRP A 381 7.35 8.76 3.79
CA TRP A 381 6.66 8.36 5.02
C TRP A 381 6.71 9.43 6.11
N PHE A 382 7.80 10.19 6.15
CA PHE A 382 7.96 11.34 7.02
C PHE A 382 7.92 12.64 6.21
N GLU A 383 6.95 13.50 6.51
CA GLU A 383 6.76 14.80 5.83
C GLU A 383 7.10 16.01 6.72
N GLY A 384 7.85 15.79 7.80
CA GLY A 384 8.26 16.88 8.70
C GLY A 384 7.18 17.36 9.67
N LYS A 385 6.13 16.56 9.89
CA LYS A 385 5.05 16.86 10.85
C LYS A 385 4.96 15.77 11.91
N CYS A 386 4.49 16.15 13.09
CA CYS A 386 4.16 15.24 14.18
C CYS A 386 3.05 15.88 15.04
N SER A 387 1.88 15.25 15.11
CA SER A 387 0.70 15.75 15.82
C SER A 387 -0.13 14.58 16.36
N GLY A 388 -1.05 14.85 17.30
CA GLY A 388 -1.98 13.84 17.82
C GLY A 388 -3.39 13.92 17.22
N ASN A 389 -3.58 14.76 16.19
CA ASN A 389 -4.87 14.96 15.52
C ASN A 389 -4.85 14.30 14.14
N PHE A 390 -5.99 13.79 13.69
CA PHE A 390 -6.12 13.32 12.31
C PHE A 390 -6.06 14.49 11.32
N ASP A 391 -4.86 14.92 10.94
CA ASP A 391 -4.56 16.02 10.01
C ASP A 391 -3.91 15.52 8.69
N GLY A 392 -4.25 14.28 8.31
CA GLY A 392 -3.70 13.58 7.15
C GLY A 392 -2.74 12.48 7.59
N GLY A 393 -3.26 11.25 7.73
CA GLY A 393 -2.45 10.10 8.19
C GLY A 393 -1.72 9.33 7.08
N ASN A 394 -1.92 9.71 5.83
CA ASN A 394 -1.28 9.04 4.69
C ASN A 394 0.04 9.74 4.35
N PRO A 395 1.07 8.97 3.94
CA PRO A 395 2.33 9.53 3.49
C PRO A 395 2.16 10.31 2.17
N VAL A 396 3.15 11.15 1.85
CA VAL A 396 3.19 11.85 0.56
C VAL A 396 3.80 10.92 -0.48
N GLU A 397 3.13 10.77 -1.62
CA GLU A 397 3.51 9.82 -2.67
C GLU A 397 3.67 10.53 -4.01
N TYR A 398 4.65 10.05 -4.77
CA TYR A 398 4.88 10.40 -6.16
C TYR A 398 5.04 9.13 -6.98
N ASP A 399 4.23 9.02 -8.03
CA ASP A 399 4.21 7.87 -8.91
C ASP A 399 4.93 8.15 -10.22
N TYR A 400 5.79 7.23 -10.62
CA TYR A 400 6.48 7.25 -11.91
C TYR A 400 6.18 5.96 -12.66
N SER A 401 6.21 6.04 -13.99
CA SER A 401 6.08 4.87 -14.86
C SER A 401 7.45 4.60 -15.49
N LEU A 402 8.00 3.41 -15.25
CA LEU A 402 9.29 3.01 -15.78
C LEU A 402 9.11 2.08 -16.99
N SER A 403 9.92 2.30 -18.02
CA SER A 403 9.99 1.49 -19.24
C SER A 403 11.37 0.85 -19.40
N ASN A 404 11.50 -0.16 -20.27
CA ASN A 404 12.82 -0.74 -20.58
C ASN A 404 13.80 0.36 -21.05
N GLY A 405 15.04 0.30 -20.59
CA GLY A 405 16.05 1.33 -20.83
C GLY A 405 16.11 2.35 -19.71
N ILE A 406 16.75 3.50 -19.99
CA ILE A 406 16.98 4.55 -19.00
C ILE A 406 15.76 5.47 -18.85
N ASN A 407 15.36 5.69 -17.60
CA ASN A 407 14.28 6.57 -17.18
C ASN A 407 14.89 7.65 -16.27
N ILE A 408 14.52 8.91 -16.49
CA ILE A 408 14.90 10.02 -15.61
C ILE A 408 13.63 10.49 -14.91
N ILE A 409 13.58 10.32 -13.59
CA ILE A 409 12.51 10.86 -12.76
C ILE A 409 12.96 12.16 -12.11
N ASP A 410 12.03 13.06 -11.80
CA ASP A 410 12.28 14.29 -11.04
C ASP A 410 11.38 14.30 -9.81
N TYR A 411 11.99 14.19 -8.62
CA TYR A 411 11.31 14.12 -7.34
C TYR A 411 11.24 15.51 -6.70
N PRO A 412 10.04 16.12 -6.57
CA PRO A 412 9.95 17.53 -6.22
C PRO A 412 9.90 17.80 -4.71
N PHE A 413 9.62 16.78 -3.90
CA PHE A 413 9.34 16.94 -2.48
C PHE A 413 10.59 17.20 -1.65
N ALA A 414 10.43 17.89 -0.54
CA ALA A 414 11.56 18.32 0.29
C ALA A 414 12.08 17.23 1.24
N TYR A 415 11.24 16.23 1.55
CA TYR A 415 11.60 15.08 2.39
C TYR A 415 11.82 13.85 1.52
N ASP A 416 12.82 13.06 1.87
CA ASP A 416 13.22 11.91 1.06
C ASP A 416 12.16 10.80 1.10
N GLY A 417 11.89 10.20 -0.05
CA GLY A 417 10.98 9.07 -0.18
C GLY A 417 11.69 7.73 -0.31
N LEU A 418 11.08 6.66 0.20
CA LEU A 418 11.49 5.29 -0.10
C LEU A 418 10.88 4.87 -1.44
N ALA A 419 11.69 4.22 -2.29
CA ALA A 419 11.27 3.75 -3.61
C ALA A 419 10.74 2.31 -3.59
N TYR A 420 9.67 2.03 -4.34
CA TYR A 420 9.06 0.71 -4.48
C TYR A 420 8.74 0.39 -5.94
N VAL A 421 9.31 -0.69 -6.49
CA VAL A 421 9.05 -1.18 -7.86
C VAL A 421 7.83 -2.10 -7.84
N CYS A 422 6.66 -1.57 -8.18
CA CYS A 422 5.38 -2.21 -7.93
C CYS A 422 4.91 -3.04 -9.14
N TYR A 423 5.57 -4.18 -9.35
CA TYR A 423 5.29 -5.08 -10.47
C TYR A 423 4.16 -6.06 -10.15
N TYR A 424 2.94 -5.72 -10.61
CA TYR A 424 1.73 -6.50 -10.37
C TYR A 424 1.06 -6.98 -11.64
N SER A 425 0.26 -8.05 -11.52
CA SER A 425 -0.70 -8.47 -12.55
C SER A 425 -1.96 -9.08 -11.94
N ASP A 426 -3.11 -8.85 -12.57
CA ASP A 426 -4.40 -9.43 -12.16
C ASP A 426 -4.52 -10.92 -12.55
N VAL A 427 -3.78 -11.35 -13.58
CA VAL A 427 -3.87 -12.69 -14.16
C VAL A 427 -2.48 -13.26 -14.45
N ASN A 428 -2.29 -14.56 -14.19
CA ASN A 428 -1.04 -15.28 -14.48
C ASN A 428 0.23 -14.58 -13.96
N TRP A 429 0.11 -13.85 -12.84
CA TRP A 429 1.22 -13.15 -12.20
C TRP A 429 2.40 -14.08 -11.90
N ASP A 430 2.13 -15.36 -11.66
CA ASP A 430 3.10 -16.41 -11.36
C ASP A 430 3.92 -16.84 -12.59
N LEU A 431 3.44 -16.54 -13.80
CA LEU A 431 4.09 -16.88 -15.07
C LEU A 431 4.90 -15.73 -15.66
N LYS A 432 4.79 -14.51 -15.10
CA LYS A 432 5.50 -13.33 -15.59
C LYS A 432 6.98 -13.39 -15.16
N PRO A 433 7.94 -13.16 -16.08
CA PRO A 433 9.36 -13.19 -15.74
C PRO A 433 9.72 -12.04 -14.79
N ALA A 434 10.76 -12.22 -13.99
CA ALA A 434 11.27 -11.12 -13.17
C ALA A 434 11.84 -10.00 -14.07
N ILE A 435 11.66 -8.75 -13.64
CA ILE A 435 12.28 -7.59 -14.28
C ILE A 435 13.49 -7.14 -13.48
N LYS A 436 14.53 -6.66 -14.15
CA LYS A 436 15.72 -6.12 -13.48
C LYS A 436 15.66 -4.60 -13.47
N VAL A 437 15.80 -4.00 -12.30
CA VAL A 437 15.82 -2.54 -12.12
C VAL A 437 17.14 -2.11 -11.49
N HIS A 438 17.69 -1.01 -12.02
CA HIS A 438 18.97 -0.43 -11.62
C HIS A 438 18.81 1.05 -11.27
N PHE A 439 18.91 1.37 -9.98
CA PHE A 439 18.95 2.74 -9.44
C PHE A 439 20.39 3.29 -9.44
N ILE A 440 20.70 4.08 -10.46
CA ILE A 440 22.09 4.38 -10.83
C ILE A 440 22.72 5.41 -9.88
N ASN A 441 21.98 6.50 -9.60
CA ASN A 441 22.48 7.64 -8.84
C ASN A 441 21.74 7.92 -7.52
N ALA A 442 20.75 7.09 -7.16
CA ALA A 442 19.99 7.27 -5.93
C ALA A 442 20.79 6.89 -4.67
N GLU A 443 20.34 7.32 -3.49
CA GLU A 443 21.02 6.97 -2.23
C GLU A 443 20.54 5.61 -1.71
N VAL A 444 21.45 4.78 -1.22
CA VAL A 444 21.11 3.47 -0.65
C VAL A 444 20.69 3.67 0.80
N ASN A 445 19.45 3.29 1.12
CA ASN A 445 18.97 3.20 2.50
C ASN A 445 19.18 1.79 3.08
N GLY A 446 19.04 0.77 2.22
CA GLY A 446 18.88 -0.62 2.62
C GLY A 446 17.48 -0.93 3.15
N TYR A 447 17.25 -2.20 3.51
CA TYR A 447 16.06 -2.67 4.22
C TYR A 447 16.41 -3.85 5.13
N LEU A 448 15.66 -4.02 6.22
CA LEU A 448 15.84 -5.11 7.18
C LEU A 448 15.14 -6.37 6.67
N SER A 449 15.78 -7.53 6.80
CA SER A 449 15.23 -8.81 6.31
C SER A 449 15.90 -10.03 6.95
N LEU A 450 15.26 -11.20 6.83
CA LEU A 450 15.70 -12.44 7.49
C LEU A 450 16.98 -13.08 6.92
N ASP A 451 17.55 -12.57 5.84
CA ASP A 451 18.89 -12.93 5.36
C ASP A 451 20.02 -12.23 6.16
N LYS A 452 19.69 -11.23 6.96
CA LYS A 452 20.66 -10.41 7.72
C LYS A 452 20.74 -10.83 9.19
N THR A 453 21.87 -10.55 9.81
CA THR A 453 22.10 -10.66 11.26
C THR A 453 21.48 -9.46 12.00
N ASN A 454 21.27 -9.62 13.31
CA ASN A 454 20.75 -8.52 14.13
C ASN A 454 21.73 -7.34 14.19
N GLU A 455 23.04 -7.62 14.19
CA GLU A 455 24.11 -6.63 14.22
C GLU A 455 24.15 -5.83 12.92
N GLU A 456 24.05 -6.48 11.76
CA GLU A 456 23.95 -5.80 10.46
C GLU A 456 22.73 -4.89 10.42
N MET A 457 21.56 -5.41 10.83
CA MET A 457 20.32 -4.61 10.84
C MET A 457 20.39 -3.42 11.80
N HIS A 458 21.02 -3.59 12.96
CA HIS A 458 21.24 -2.51 13.92
C HIS A 458 22.11 -1.40 13.32
N GLN A 459 23.21 -1.78 12.65
CA GLN A 459 24.11 -0.85 12.00
C GLN A 459 23.42 -0.13 10.83
N MET A 460 22.62 -0.85 10.03
CA MET A 460 21.81 -0.25 8.97
C MET A 460 20.86 0.82 9.51
N CYS A 461 20.18 0.58 10.64
CA CYS A 461 19.34 1.61 11.26
C CYS A 461 20.17 2.81 11.77
N ALA A 462 21.40 2.60 12.21
CA ALA A 462 22.29 3.70 12.64
C ALA A 462 22.70 4.59 11.47
N ASP A 463 22.98 3.98 10.32
CA ASP A 463 23.54 4.65 9.13
C ASP A 463 22.49 5.12 8.14
N ALA A 464 21.23 4.68 8.28
CA ALA A 464 20.15 4.97 7.35
C ALA A 464 20.03 6.48 7.04
N PRO A 465 20.13 6.91 5.78
CA PRO A 465 19.93 8.29 5.39
C PRO A 465 18.46 8.71 5.48
N ASN A 466 17.52 7.80 5.22
CA ASN A 466 16.10 8.07 5.35
C ASN A 466 15.64 7.95 6.82
N VAL A 467 14.65 8.78 7.20
CA VAL A 467 14.02 8.74 8.53
C VAL A 467 13.32 7.40 8.75
N CYS A 468 12.81 6.78 7.70
CA CYS A 468 12.11 5.51 7.73
C CYS A 468 12.94 4.37 7.10
N MET A 469 12.63 3.14 7.51
CA MET A 469 13.28 1.91 7.09
C MET A 469 12.22 0.84 6.84
N ASP A 470 12.34 0.15 5.71
CA ASP A 470 11.54 -1.03 5.41
C ASP A 470 12.05 -2.24 6.18
N VAL A 471 11.12 -3.06 6.67
CA VAL A 471 11.33 -4.32 7.36
C VAL A 471 10.51 -5.39 6.66
N VAL A 472 11.21 -6.31 5.99
CA VAL A 472 10.61 -7.29 5.07
C VAL A 472 10.69 -8.68 5.68
N GLY A 473 9.52 -9.21 6.05
CA GLY A 473 9.31 -10.61 6.41
C GLY A 473 8.85 -11.46 5.22
N ASN A 474 8.27 -12.61 5.53
CA ASN A 474 7.68 -13.51 4.53
C ASN A 474 6.20 -13.19 4.26
N ASN A 475 5.50 -12.59 5.22
CA ASN A 475 4.06 -12.27 5.14
C ASN A 475 3.76 -10.81 5.50
N VAL A 476 4.66 -10.13 6.21
CA VAL A 476 4.53 -8.72 6.55
C VAL A 476 5.66 -7.89 5.94
N HIS A 477 5.28 -6.82 5.26
CA HIS A 477 6.16 -5.69 4.96
C HIS A 477 5.80 -4.59 5.96
N SER A 478 6.77 -4.05 6.70
CA SER A 478 6.50 -2.96 7.62
C SER A 478 7.49 -1.81 7.54
N ILE A 479 7.04 -0.60 7.84
CA ILE A 479 7.82 0.63 7.70
C ILE A 479 7.83 1.39 9.02
N TRP A 480 9.01 1.63 9.57
CA TRP A 480 9.19 2.26 10.87
C TRP A 480 10.28 3.31 10.83
N THR A 481 10.34 4.19 11.83
CA THR A 481 11.46 5.13 11.89
C THR A 481 12.77 4.38 12.20
N SER A 482 13.84 4.73 11.49
CA SER A 482 15.16 4.15 11.70
C SER A 482 15.69 4.48 13.10
N ARG A 483 15.60 5.75 13.49
CA ARG A 483 16.17 6.29 14.74
C ARG A 483 15.18 7.14 15.56
N GLY A 484 13.88 7.03 15.30
CA GLY A 484 12.89 7.93 15.88
C GLY A 484 12.93 9.29 15.20
N VAL A 485 12.23 10.26 15.78
CA VAL A 485 12.15 11.64 15.27
C VAL A 485 12.57 12.69 16.29
N LYS A 486 13.37 12.31 17.29
CA LYS A 486 13.76 13.21 18.39
C LYS A 486 14.54 14.45 17.95
N ASP A 487 15.28 14.34 16.85
CA ASP A 487 16.02 15.46 16.26
C ASP A 487 15.08 16.55 15.72
N TYR A 488 13.87 16.16 15.33
CA TYR A 488 12.82 17.07 14.85
C TYR A 488 11.82 17.43 15.95
N PHE A 489 11.47 16.47 16.81
CA PHE A 489 10.45 16.55 17.84
C PHE A 489 10.99 16.00 19.18
N PRO A 490 11.67 16.80 20.00
CA PRO A 490 12.39 16.33 21.20
C PRO A 490 11.52 15.66 22.28
N ASN A 491 10.21 15.92 22.26
CA ASN A 491 9.26 15.34 23.22
C ASN A 491 8.78 13.94 22.79
N GLU A 492 9.02 13.54 21.54
CA GLU A 492 8.64 12.21 21.07
C GLU A 492 9.47 11.14 21.76
N ARG A 493 8.80 10.09 22.24
CA ARG A 493 9.46 9.05 23.03
C ARG A 493 10.14 7.98 22.19
N SER A 494 9.81 7.89 20.90
CA SER A 494 10.39 6.88 20.02
C SER A 494 11.91 7.03 19.88
N LYS A 495 12.58 5.89 19.76
CA LYS A 495 13.99 5.76 19.38
C LYS A 495 14.14 4.96 18.08
N GLY A 496 13.03 4.77 17.35
CA GLY A 496 12.93 3.97 16.14
C GLY A 496 13.31 2.50 16.34
N LEU A 497 13.49 1.80 15.24
CA LEU A 497 14.01 0.45 15.18
C LEU A 497 15.37 0.33 15.89
N TYR A 498 16.24 1.34 15.74
CA TYR A 498 17.56 1.36 16.37
C TYR A 498 17.49 1.20 17.89
N GLY A 499 16.62 1.96 18.57
CA GLY A 499 16.59 1.99 20.04
C GLY A 499 15.44 1.23 20.70
N ASN A 500 14.41 0.81 19.97
CA ASN A 500 13.25 0.11 20.53
C ASN A 500 13.21 -1.39 20.19
N CYS A 501 13.95 -1.86 19.17
CA CYS A 501 13.87 -3.25 18.70
C CYS A 501 14.73 -4.21 19.54
N VAL A 502 14.17 -4.65 20.66
CA VAL A 502 14.81 -5.60 21.59
C VAL A 502 14.16 -6.97 21.53
N ALA A 503 14.95 -8.01 21.76
CA ALA A 503 14.49 -9.39 21.86
C ALA A 503 13.65 -9.60 23.14
N THR A 504 13.08 -10.79 23.29
CA THR A 504 12.21 -11.16 24.41
C THR A 504 12.88 -11.11 25.79
N ASP A 505 14.21 -11.20 25.86
CA ASP A 505 14.95 -11.00 27.12
C ASP A 505 14.94 -9.51 27.56
N GLY A 506 14.76 -8.59 26.62
CA GLY A 506 14.78 -7.15 26.78
C GLY A 506 16.18 -6.54 26.84
N THR A 507 17.21 -7.31 26.48
CA THR A 507 18.62 -6.87 26.52
C THR A 507 19.32 -7.11 25.20
N SER A 508 18.98 -8.17 24.47
CA SER A 508 19.58 -8.50 23.18
C SER A 508 18.87 -7.75 22.05
N LEU A 509 19.56 -7.54 20.92
CA LEU A 509 18.95 -7.04 19.69
C LEU A 509 17.92 -8.05 19.17
N GLY A 510 16.78 -7.57 18.70
CA GLY A 510 15.61 -8.42 18.42
C GLY A 510 15.02 -8.31 17.01
N TYR A 511 15.75 -7.82 16.01
CA TYR A 511 15.20 -7.54 14.67
C TYR A 511 14.62 -8.77 13.98
N ARG A 512 15.38 -9.87 13.95
CA ARG A 512 14.90 -11.14 13.35
C ARG A 512 13.70 -11.69 14.13
N GLN A 513 13.75 -11.63 15.45
CA GLN A 513 12.63 -12.04 16.30
C GLN A 513 11.40 -11.17 16.07
N PHE A 514 11.58 -9.88 15.86
CA PHE A 514 10.51 -8.93 15.57
C PHE A 514 9.83 -9.25 14.23
N ILE A 515 10.62 -9.52 13.18
CA ILE A 515 10.08 -9.97 11.89
C ILE A 515 9.27 -11.26 12.07
N HIS A 516 9.79 -12.25 12.80
CA HIS A 516 9.08 -13.49 13.08
C HIS A 516 7.78 -13.28 13.89
N VAL A 517 7.76 -12.34 14.83
CA VAL A 517 6.54 -11.98 15.58
C VAL A 517 5.49 -11.42 14.64
N LEU A 518 5.83 -10.42 13.81
CA LEU A 518 4.88 -9.81 12.88
C LEU A 518 4.37 -10.81 11.84
N ASP A 519 5.27 -11.59 11.21
CA ASP A 519 4.90 -12.64 10.26
C ASP A 519 3.92 -13.64 10.90
N SER A 520 4.17 -14.04 12.14
CA SER A 520 3.31 -15.01 12.83
C SER A 520 1.90 -14.47 13.07
N LEU A 521 1.77 -13.18 13.44
CA LEU A 521 0.45 -12.56 13.59
C LEU A 521 -0.35 -12.61 12.28
N ALA A 522 0.28 -12.24 11.16
CA ALA A 522 -0.37 -12.29 9.85
C ALA A 522 -0.72 -13.74 9.43
N ILE A 523 0.20 -14.69 9.61
CA ILE A 523 -0.03 -16.11 9.33
C ILE A 523 -1.21 -16.65 10.15
N TRP A 524 -1.30 -16.32 11.44
CA TRP A 524 -2.41 -16.75 12.28
C TRP A 524 -3.75 -16.16 11.86
N GLU A 525 -3.77 -14.91 11.38
CA GLU A 525 -4.98 -14.35 10.77
C GLU A 525 -5.38 -15.09 9.49
N HIS A 526 -4.40 -15.40 8.62
CA HIS A 526 -4.62 -16.24 7.44
C HIS A 526 -5.12 -17.65 7.81
N GLU A 527 -4.65 -18.21 8.92
CA GLU A 527 -5.10 -19.50 9.45
C GLU A 527 -6.55 -19.46 9.91
N ILE A 528 -7.00 -18.46 10.67
CA ILE A 528 -8.40 -18.43 11.16
C ILE A 528 -9.40 -18.19 10.03
N ILE A 529 -9.02 -17.43 8.99
CA ILE A 529 -9.89 -17.17 7.83
C ILE A 529 -9.78 -18.21 6.69
N GLY A 530 -8.98 -19.25 6.90
CA GLY A 530 -8.89 -20.42 6.03
C GLY A 530 -7.98 -20.30 4.81
N LEU A 531 -7.16 -19.25 4.67
CA LEU A 531 -6.35 -19.08 3.45
C LEU A 531 -5.35 -20.23 3.26
N HIS A 532 -4.70 -20.69 4.32
CA HIS A 532 -3.77 -21.83 4.24
C HIS A 532 -4.50 -23.14 3.94
N LYS A 533 -5.62 -23.41 4.64
CA LYS A 533 -6.41 -24.64 4.44
C LYS A 533 -6.92 -24.78 3.00
N TYR A 534 -7.33 -23.67 2.40
CA TYR A 534 -7.93 -23.65 1.06
C TYR A 534 -6.96 -23.19 -0.05
N ASN A 535 -5.65 -23.10 0.24
CA ASN A 535 -4.60 -22.71 -0.72
C ASN A 535 -4.87 -21.37 -1.43
N ARG A 536 -5.21 -20.35 -0.63
CA ARG A 536 -5.56 -18.98 -1.09
C ARG A 536 -4.57 -17.91 -0.63
N THR A 537 -3.43 -18.28 -0.06
CA THR A 537 -2.42 -17.30 0.36
C THR A 537 -1.85 -16.56 -0.84
N PRO A 538 -1.84 -15.21 -0.84
CA PRO A 538 -1.29 -14.45 -1.95
C PRO A 538 0.25 -14.52 -1.95
N ASN A 539 0.87 -14.31 -3.11
CA ASN A 539 2.29 -13.97 -3.18
C ASN A 539 2.50 -12.46 -2.92
N ASN A 540 1.82 -11.92 -1.92
CA ASN A 540 1.88 -10.52 -1.51
C ASN A 540 1.87 -10.44 0.02
N PHE A 541 2.27 -9.30 0.58
CA PHE A 541 2.36 -9.07 2.01
C PHE A 541 1.11 -8.38 2.54
N THR A 542 0.87 -8.46 3.84
CA THR A 542 0.16 -7.38 4.52
C THR A 542 1.15 -6.29 4.96
N CYS A 543 0.67 -5.06 5.13
CA CYS A 543 1.51 -3.91 5.42
C CYS A 543 1.18 -3.30 6.80
N ALA A 544 2.22 -2.88 7.52
CA ALA A 544 2.11 -2.08 8.73
C ALA A 544 3.09 -0.89 8.67
N TYR A 545 2.71 0.30 9.12
CA TYR A 545 3.55 1.47 8.97
C TYR A 545 3.40 2.50 10.09
N VAL A 546 4.45 3.28 10.31
CA VAL A 546 4.41 4.45 11.20
C VAL A 546 3.65 5.61 10.54
N ASN A 547 2.81 6.30 11.31
CA ASN A 547 2.29 7.62 10.99
C ASN A 547 2.69 8.65 12.06
N PHE A 548 2.42 9.91 11.76
CA PHE A 548 2.83 11.04 12.60
C PHE A 548 1.66 11.95 13.00
N THR A 549 0.42 11.46 12.91
CA THR A 549 -0.76 12.33 13.07
C THR A 549 -1.85 11.71 13.97
N TYR A 550 -2.11 10.40 13.90
CA TYR A 550 -3.20 9.78 14.66
C TYR A 550 -2.82 8.43 15.27
N TYR A 551 -3.40 8.14 16.44
CA TYR A 551 -3.03 7.01 17.32
C TYR A 551 -2.83 5.67 16.60
N MET A 552 -3.88 5.05 16.08
CA MET A 552 -3.82 3.88 15.21
C MET A 552 -5.06 3.84 14.32
N PHE A 553 -4.91 3.28 13.13
CA PHE A 553 -6.02 3.06 12.20
C PHE A 553 -5.60 2.11 11.08
N GLN A 554 -6.57 1.42 10.49
CA GLN A 554 -6.42 0.74 9.21
C GLN A 554 -6.56 1.75 8.06
N GLY A 555 -5.43 2.15 7.48
CA GLY A 555 -5.36 3.01 6.30
C GLY A 555 -5.43 2.21 5.00
N GLY A 556 -5.58 2.90 3.86
CA GLY A 556 -5.67 2.26 2.55
C GLY A 556 -4.49 1.33 2.24
N ARG A 557 -3.30 1.61 2.79
CA ARG A 557 -2.06 0.84 2.58
C ARG A 557 -1.88 -0.33 3.53
N GLY A 558 -2.51 -0.31 4.70
CA GLY A 558 -2.23 -1.26 5.78
C GLY A 558 -2.55 -0.70 7.15
N VAL A 559 -2.01 -1.33 8.19
CA VAL A 559 -2.20 -0.90 9.58
C VAL A 559 -1.23 0.22 9.92
N SER A 560 -1.72 1.27 10.58
CA SER A 560 -0.88 2.40 10.96
C SER A 560 -0.80 2.63 12.46
N PHE A 561 0.38 3.04 12.94
CA PHE A 561 0.61 3.44 14.34
C PHE A 561 1.31 4.77 14.42
N HIS A 562 0.84 5.63 15.31
CA HIS A 562 1.53 6.87 15.62
C HIS A 562 2.96 6.58 16.11
N VAL A 563 3.91 7.44 15.75
CA VAL A 563 5.34 7.31 16.11
C VAL A 563 5.55 7.15 17.62
N ASP A 564 4.71 7.77 18.43
CA ASP A 564 4.75 7.63 19.90
C ASP A 564 4.43 6.19 20.37
N GLN A 565 3.85 5.32 19.54
CA GLN A 565 3.57 3.92 19.87
C GLN A 565 4.74 2.99 19.55
N GLU A 566 5.75 3.42 18.79
CA GLU A 566 6.91 2.58 18.44
C GLU A 566 7.61 1.91 19.64
N PRO A 567 7.77 2.53 20.84
CA PRO A 567 8.31 1.82 22.01
C PRO A 567 7.46 0.65 22.51
N ARG A 568 6.16 0.63 22.19
CA ARG A 568 5.26 -0.50 22.49
C ARG A 568 5.36 -1.56 21.40
N VAL A 569 5.25 -1.15 20.14
CA VAL A 569 5.06 -2.08 19.01
C VAL A 569 6.35 -2.59 18.38
N LEU A 570 7.52 -2.01 18.66
CA LEU A 570 8.81 -2.49 18.13
C LEU A 570 9.57 -3.43 19.09
N SER A 571 9.12 -3.57 20.34
CA SER A 571 9.79 -4.36 21.37
C SER A 571 9.19 -5.77 21.45
N CYS A 572 9.98 -6.81 21.13
CA CYS A 572 9.52 -8.20 21.23
C CYS A 572 9.16 -8.57 22.68
N LYS A 573 9.94 -8.09 23.66
CA LYS A 573 9.61 -8.29 25.08
C LYS A 573 8.24 -7.72 25.42
N THR A 574 7.93 -6.52 24.93
CA THR A 574 6.64 -5.89 25.17
C THR A 574 5.51 -6.66 24.50
N LEU A 575 5.63 -6.91 23.19
CA LEU A 575 4.63 -7.62 22.39
C LEU A 575 4.33 -9.02 22.91
N VAL A 576 5.36 -9.79 23.31
CA VAL A 576 5.21 -11.21 23.66
C VAL A 576 4.82 -11.42 25.12
N TYR A 577 5.22 -10.52 26.04
CA TYR A 577 5.07 -10.74 27.48
C TYR A 577 4.31 -9.66 28.27
N ASN A 578 4.35 -8.39 27.86
CA ASN A 578 3.96 -7.29 28.75
C ASN A 578 2.69 -6.56 28.34
N ASP A 579 2.30 -6.60 27.06
CA ASP A 579 1.25 -5.76 26.50
C ASP A 579 0.36 -6.56 25.53
N GLU A 580 -0.67 -7.22 26.09
CA GLU A 580 -1.67 -7.93 25.28
C GLU A 580 -2.41 -6.96 24.35
N ASP A 581 -2.67 -5.74 24.83
CA ASP A 581 -3.43 -4.71 24.09
C ASP A 581 -2.67 -4.25 22.84
N ALA A 582 -1.33 -4.28 22.84
CA ALA A 582 -0.55 -4.04 21.63
C ALA A 582 -0.79 -5.12 20.55
N ILE A 583 -0.89 -6.39 20.93
CA ILE A 583 -1.23 -7.49 20.01
C ILE A 583 -2.68 -7.39 19.56
N TRP A 584 -3.59 -7.05 20.49
CA TRP A 584 -4.99 -6.80 20.16
C TRP A 584 -5.11 -5.69 19.14
N GLY A 585 -4.45 -4.55 19.34
CA GLY A 585 -4.45 -3.39 18.45
C GLY A 585 -3.93 -3.72 17.05
N LEU A 586 -2.74 -4.33 16.94
CA LEU A 586 -2.20 -4.82 15.66
C LEU A 586 -3.21 -5.70 14.91
N SER A 587 -3.76 -6.69 15.62
CA SER A 587 -4.65 -7.67 15.02
C SER A 587 -6.08 -7.15 14.80
N HIS A 588 -6.47 -6.08 15.51
CA HIS A 588 -7.77 -5.42 15.33
C HIS A 588 -7.80 -4.67 14.01
N GLU A 589 -6.73 -3.93 13.74
CA GLU A 589 -6.56 -3.18 12.49
C GLU A 589 -6.29 -4.11 11.30
N TRP A 590 -5.46 -5.15 11.45
CA TRP A 590 -5.33 -6.19 10.42
C TRP A 590 -6.63 -6.97 10.24
N GLY A 591 -7.36 -7.23 11.32
CA GLY A 591 -8.67 -7.85 11.27
C GLY A 591 -9.67 -7.08 10.41
N HIS A 592 -9.58 -5.73 10.34
CA HIS A 592 -10.38 -4.91 9.42
C HIS A 592 -10.02 -5.15 7.94
N GLN A 593 -8.78 -5.51 7.63
CA GLN A 593 -8.34 -5.91 6.28
C GLN A 593 -8.98 -7.23 5.84
N HIS A 594 -9.34 -8.12 6.75
CA HIS A 594 -10.00 -9.40 6.42
C HIS A 594 -11.47 -9.46 6.84
N GLN A 595 -12.14 -8.31 6.98
CA GLN A 595 -13.59 -8.27 7.18
C GLN A 595 -14.33 -8.55 5.86
N MET A 596 -15.30 -9.46 5.91
CA MET A 596 -16.11 -9.83 4.75
C MET A 596 -17.38 -9.00 4.70
N LEU A 597 -17.27 -7.72 4.33
CA LEU A 597 -18.42 -6.82 4.22
C LEU A 597 -19.29 -7.19 3.01
N PRO A 598 -20.61 -7.45 3.15
CA PRO A 598 -21.41 -7.55 4.38
C PRO A 598 -21.62 -8.98 4.95
N TYR A 599 -21.10 -10.03 4.30
CA TYR A 599 -21.33 -11.45 4.65
C TYR A 599 -21.00 -11.82 6.11
N PHE A 600 -19.83 -11.42 6.61
CA PHE A 600 -19.45 -11.51 8.03
C PHE A 600 -18.95 -10.15 8.53
N CYS A 601 -19.70 -9.10 8.21
CA CYS A 601 -19.56 -7.74 8.73
C CYS A 601 -20.84 -6.96 8.45
N TRP A 602 -21.99 -7.52 8.82
CA TRP A 602 -23.29 -6.86 8.62
C TRP A 602 -23.50 -5.71 9.62
N SER A 603 -24.62 -4.98 9.52
CA SER A 603 -24.93 -3.82 10.37
C SER A 603 -24.69 -4.10 11.86
N GLY A 604 -23.77 -3.34 12.49
CA GLY A 604 -23.39 -3.48 13.89
C GLY A 604 -22.17 -4.36 14.15
N LEU A 605 -21.54 -4.92 13.10
CA LEU A 605 -20.32 -5.73 13.21
C LEU A 605 -19.04 -5.06 12.70
N GLY A 606 -19.09 -3.78 12.31
CA GLY A 606 -17.93 -3.03 11.82
C GLY A 606 -16.74 -3.07 12.77
N GLU A 607 -16.98 -2.98 14.07
CA GLU A 607 -15.97 -3.03 15.13
C GLU A 607 -15.93 -4.37 15.89
N VAL A 608 -16.63 -5.39 15.40
CA VAL A 608 -16.82 -6.66 16.11
C VAL A 608 -16.18 -7.81 15.35
N SER A 609 -16.49 -7.97 14.07
CA SER A 609 -16.08 -9.13 13.27
C SER A 609 -14.56 -9.21 13.04
N ASN A 610 -13.86 -8.08 13.06
CA ASN A 610 -12.40 -8.00 13.02
C ASN A 610 -11.78 -8.58 14.30
N ASN A 611 -12.42 -8.42 15.47
CA ASN A 611 -11.90 -8.92 16.74
C ASN A 611 -11.90 -10.45 16.87
N MET A 612 -12.49 -11.19 15.92
CA MET A 612 -12.23 -12.63 15.79
C MET A 612 -10.72 -12.92 15.59
N LYS A 613 -10.04 -12.07 14.80
CA LYS A 613 -8.60 -12.16 14.52
C LYS A 613 -7.80 -11.74 15.74
N SER A 614 -8.16 -10.62 16.36
CA SER A 614 -7.54 -10.17 17.61
C SER A 614 -7.60 -11.22 18.71
N TYR A 615 -8.78 -11.78 18.97
CA TYR A 615 -8.91 -12.86 19.95
C TYR A 615 -8.03 -14.06 19.58
N PHE A 616 -8.07 -14.50 18.32
CA PHE A 616 -7.26 -15.64 17.87
C PHE A 616 -5.76 -15.42 18.08
N ASN A 617 -5.24 -14.25 17.71
CA ASN A 617 -3.83 -13.91 17.87
C ASN A 617 -3.42 -13.80 19.34
N ILE A 618 -4.26 -13.23 20.20
CA ILE A 618 -4.02 -13.19 21.66
C ILE A 618 -3.92 -14.60 22.24
N MET A 619 -4.85 -15.48 21.85
CA MET A 619 -4.85 -16.87 22.30
C MET A 619 -3.64 -17.64 21.78
N ARG A 620 -3.27 -17.43 20.51
CA ARG A 620 -2.07 -18.02 19.87
C ARG A 620 -0.76 -17.53 20.49
N MET A 621 -0.70 -16.26 20.90
CA MET A 621 0.44 -15.68 21.63
C MET A 621 0.54 -16.22 23.07
N GLY A 622 -0.47 -16.94 23.55
CA GLY A 622 -0.50 -17.52 24.90
C GLY A 622 -0.66 -16.46 25.99
N TYR A 623 -1.38 -15.38 25.72
CA TYR A 623 -1.79 -14.42 26.76
C TYR A 623 -2.94 -15.02 27.55
N THR A 624 -2.68 -15.27 28.83
CA THR A 624 -3.69 -15.85 29.70
C THR A 624 -4.62 -14.79 30.28
N ASN A 625 -4.11 -13.60 30.60
CA ASN A 625 -4.91 -12.41 30.88
C ASN A 625 -5.31 -11.72 29.59
N ASN A 626 -6.58 -11.74 29.24
CA ASN A 626 -7.08 -11.01 28.10
C ASN A 626 -8.36 -10.26 28.45
N ARG A 627 -8.62 -9.16 27.73
CA ARG A 627 -9.80 -8.31 27.90
C ARG A 627 -11.16 -9.03 27.91
N MET A 628 -11.27 -10.24 27.38
CA MET A 628 -12.54 -10.99 27.36
C MET A 628 -12.84 -11.67 28.71
N THR A 629 -11.81 -12.26 29.32
CA THR A 629 -11.91 -13.06 30.56
C THR A 629 -11.47 -12.28 31.81
N GLY A 630 -10.46 -11.42 31.70
CA GLY A 630 -9.95 -10.57 32.78
C GLY A 630 -9.25 -11.32 33.92
N THR A 631 -8.76 -12.54 33.68
CA THR A 631 -7.99 -13.36 34.65
C THR A 631 -6.86 -14.11 33.94
N ASN A 632 -5.87 -14.61 34.68
CA ASN A 632 -4.67 -15.27 34.13
C ASN A 632 -4.81 -16.80 33.96
N ASP A 633 -5.94 -17.39 34.31
CA ASP A 633 -6.17 -18.85 34.28
C ASP A 633 -7.32 -19.24 33.35
N GLY A 634 -7.83 -18.28 32.57
CA GLY A 634 -8.96 -18.46 31.67
C GLY A 634 -10.31 -18.42 32.36
N THR A 635 -10.36 -18.24 33.69
CA THR A 635 -11.62 -18.04 34.42
C THR A 635 -12.23 -16.68 34.10
N VAL A 636 -13.53 -16.54 34.32
CA VAL A 636 -14.24 -15.30 33.97
C VAL A 636 -14.33 -14.38 35.19
N ASN A 637 -13.63 -13.24 35.11
CA ASN A 637 -13.76 -12.15 36.06
C ASN A 637 -15.20 -11.60 36.02
N PRO A 638 -15.87 -11.39 37.17
CA PRO A 638 -17.23 -10.84 37.22
C PRO A 638 -17.44 -9.51 36.49
N ASN A 639 -16.37 -8.75 36.28
CA ASN A 639 -16.39 -7.45 35.58
C ASN A 639 -15.93 -7.54 34.12
N SER A 640 -15.69 -8.75 33.59
CA SER A 640 -15.23 -8.93 32.21
C SER A 640 -16.37 -8.84 31.19
N GLN A 641 -16.02 -8.73 29.91
CA GLN A 641 -16.99 -8.73 28.82
C GLN A 641 -17.77 -10.04 28.75
N TYR A 642 -17.13 -11.20 28.99
CA TYR A 642 -17.82 -12.49 29.08
C TYR A 642 -18.86 -12.51 30.19
N ALA A 643 -18.53 -12.00 31.38
CA ALA A 643 -19.47 -11.94 32.49
C ALA A 643 -20.66 -11.04 32.17
N ASN A 644 -20.40 -9.84 31.63
CA ASN A 644 -21.46 -8.90 31.28
C ASN A 644 -22.41 -9.47 30.21
N ALA A 645 -21.86 -10.04 29.15
CA ALA A 645 -22.64 -10.66 28.07
C ALA A 645 -23.53 -11.81 28.60
N ARG A 646 -22.99 -12.68 29.46
CA ARG A 646 -23.76 -13.76 30.10
C ARG A 646 -24.84 -13.23 31.04
N ASN A 647 -24.56 -12.17 31.81
CA ASN A 647 -25.56 -11.56 32.67
C ASN A 647 -26.75 -11.07 31.83
N ILE A 648 -26.50 -10.39 30.71
CA ILE A 648 -27.55 -9.86 29.83
C ILE A 648 -28.34 -11.00 29.17
N PHE A 649 -27.69 -11.94 28.49
CA PHE A 649 -28.39 -12.88 27.60
C PHE A 649 -28.74 -14.23 28.23
N ILE A 650 -28.03 -14.64 29.28
CA ILE A 650 -28.29 -15.92 29.98
C ILE A 650 -29.07 -15.70 31.27
N LYS A 651 -28.68 -14.70 32.06
CA LYS A 651 -29.35 -14.40 33.35
C LYS A 651 -30.47 -13.38 33.21
N HIS A 652 -30.59 -12.73 32.05
CA HIS A 652 -31.58 -11.67 31.80
C HIS A 652 -31.46 -10.49 32.78
N ASP A 653 -30.24 -10.21 33.23
CA ASP A 653 -29.89 -9.07 34.06
C ASP A 653 -29.43 -7.92 33.17
N TYR A 654 -30.28 -6.89 33.08
CA TYR A 654 -30.04 -5.73 32.24
C TYR A 654 -29.43 -4.54 32.98
N SER A 655 -29.00 -4.72 34.23
CA SER A 655 -28.44 -3.65 35.06
C SER A 655 -27.22 -2.94 34.44
N ASN A 656 -26.47 -3.64 33.58
CA ASN A 656 -25.26 -3.15 32.91
C ASN A 656 -25.39 -3.10 31.38
N VAL A 657 -26.61 -3.22 30.83
CA VAL A 657 -26.86 -2.73 29.47
C VAL A 657 -26.57 -1.22 29.55
N TYR A 658 -25.70 -0.68 28.69
CA TYR A 658 -25.06 0.66 28.77
C TYR A 658 -23.75 0.78 29.57
N ALA A 659 -22.84 -0.19 29.48
CA ALA A 659 -21.48 -0.07 30.04
C ALA A 659 -20.56 0.97 29.34
N SER A 660 -21.06 1.88 28.47
CA SER A 660 -20.21 2.93 27.89
C SER A 660 -20.67 4.37 28.10
N GLU A 661 -21.93 4.68 28.44
CA GLU A 661 -22.31 6.05 28.85
C GLU A 661 -23.46 6.04 29.86
N VAL A 662 -23.14 6.47 31.09
CA VAL A 662 -24.02 6.78 32.26
C VAL A 662 -24.58 5.59 33.06
N LYS A 663 -24.16 5.52 34.34
CA LYS A 663 -24.70 4.62 35.37
C LYS A 663 -26.15 4.96 35.75
N GLY A 664 -27.03 3.96 35.68
CA GLY A 664 -28.35 3.94 36.32
C GLY A 664 -29.53 4.15 35.37
N ALA A 665 -30.14 3.06 34.88
CA ALA A 665 -31.41 3.12 34.15
C ALA A 665 -32.41 2.02 34.60
N PRO A 666 -33.73 2.31 34.66
CA PRO A 666 -34.76 1.50 35.33
C PRO A 666 -35.42 0.43 34.43
N ALA A 667 -36.47 -0.24 34.95
CA ALA A 667 -37.13 -1.47 34.48
C ALA A 667 -37.61 -1.55 32.99
N SER A 668 -37.51 -0.47 32.22
CA SER A 668 -37.62 -0.43 30.76
C SER A 668 -36.51 0.46 30.22
N LEU A 669 -35.64 -0.09 29.36
CA LEU A 669 -34.53 0.64 28.74
C LEU A 669 -34.99 1.22 27.40
N ASN A 670 -34.62 2.47 27.11
CA ASN A 670 -34.92 3.12 25.83
C ASN A 670 -33.79 2.85 24.83
N SER A 671 -34.12 2.23 23.69
CA SER A 671 -33.17 1.98 22.62
C SER A 671 -33.11 3.14 21.64
N THR A 672 -31.96 3.82 21.60
CA THR A 672 -31.67 4.82 20.56
C THR A 672 -31.78 4.23 19.16
N LYS A 673 -31.40 2.96 18.95
CA LYS A 673 -31.43 2.30 17.65
C LYS A 673 -32.87 2.01 17.17
N ARG A 674 -33.78 1.65 18.09
CA ARG A 674 -35.23 1.51 17.80
C ARG A 674 -35.88 2.87 17.59
N HIS A 675 -35.51 3.88 18.38
CA HIS A 675 -35.97 5.25 18.18
C HIS A 675 -35.60 5.76 16.78
N LEU A 676 -34.34 5.59 16.37
CA LEU A 676 -33.88 5.94 15.02
C LEU A 676 -34.61 5.14 13.94
N ALA A 677 -34.92 3.87 14.17
CA ALA A 677 -35.71 3.08 13.23
C ALA A 677 -37.12 3.66 13.04
N TYR A 678 -37.78 4.12 14.11
CA TYR A 678 -39.06 4.81 14.00
C TYR A 678 -38.94 6.14 13.25
N THR A 679 -38.00 6.99 13.68
CA THR A 679 -37.82 8.36 13.15
C THR A 679 -37.49 8.38 11.66
N TYR A 680 -36.68 7.42 11.20
CA TYR A 680 -36.18 7.36 9.83
C TYR A 680 -36.85 6.27 8.98
N ALA A 681 -38.00 5.73 9.40
CA ALA A 681 -38.69 4.64 8.69
C ALA A 681 -38.99 4.95 7.21
N ASN A 682 -39.04 6.24 6.83
CA ASN A 682 -39.21 6.70 5.46
C ASN A 682 -38.03 6.34 4.53
N GLU A 683 -36.83 6.09 5.06
CA GLU A 683 -35.64 5.67 4.29
C GLU A 683 -35.76 4.25 3.72
N LEU A 684 -36.65 3.43 4.27
CA LEU A 684 -36.84 2.04 3.85
C LEU A 684 -37.62 1.96 2.55
N GLN A 685 -37.09 1.25 1.55
CA GLN A 685 -37.78 1.06 0.29
C GLN A 685 -39.00 0.13 0.43
N SER A 686 -38.85 -0.97 1.17
CA SER A 686 -39.95 -1.91 1.43
C SER A 686 -41.05 -1.24 2.28
N ALA A 687 -42.27 -1.20 1.75
CA ALA A 687 -43.42 -0.66 2.46
C ALA A 687 -43.74 -1.45 3.74
N LYS A 688 -43.60 -2.78 3.71
CA LYS A 688 -43.82 -3.63 4.88
C LYS A 688 -42.72 -3.52 5.92
N ALA A 689 -41.45 -3.37 5.52
CA ALA A 689 -40.37 -3.08 6.47
C ALA A 689 -40.58 -1.72 7.14
N ARG A 690 -41.00 -0.69 6.38
CA ARG A 690 -41.35 0.63 6.89
C ARG A 690 -42.52 0.59 7.88
N GLU A 691 -43.60 -0.10 7.55
CA GLU A 691 -44.75 -0.30 8.46
C GLU A 691 -44.29 -0.91 9.79
N PHE A 692 -43.43 -1.92 9.73
CA PHE A 692 -42.88 -2.55 10.92
C PHE A 692 -41.96 -1.63 11.72
N ALA A 693 -41.09 -0.85 11.07
CA ALA A 693 -40.23 0.13 11.73
C ALA A 693 -41.03 1.20 12.49
N LEU A 694 -42.17 1.64 11.95
CA LEU A 694 -43.07 2.58 12.61
C LEU A 694 -43.68 2.02 13.93
N THR A 695 -43.68 0.71 14.13
CA THR A 695 -44.12 0.11 15.40
C THR A 695 -43.11 0.30 16.54
N MET A 696 -41.88 0.75 16.25
CA MET A 696 -40.84 1.04 17.24
C MET A 696 -41.02 2.41 17.93
N LYS A 697 -42.18 3.06 17.78
CA LYS A 697 -42.49 4.39 18.32
C LYS A 697 -42.26 4.54 19.83
N ASP A 698 -42.37 3.45 20.58
CA ASP A 698 -42.15 3.43 22.02
C ASP A 698 -40.66 3.41 22.37
N SER A 699 -39.81 2.93 21.47
CA SER A 699 -38.36 2.73 21.64
C SER A 699 -38.00 1.77 22.79
N ILE A 700 -38.96 0.99 23.30
CA ILE A 700 -38.81 0.23 24.53
C ILE A 700 -38.11 -1.11 24.27
N ILE A 701 -37.13 -1.41 25.13
CA ILE A 701 -36.61 -2.77 25.37
C ILE A 701 -37.39 -3.38 26.54
N THR A 702 -38.00 -4.54 26.32
CA THR A 702 -38.76 -5.26 27.34
C THR A 702 -37.84 -6.18 28.16
N GLN A 703 -38.25 -6.48 29.40
CA GLN A 703 -37.67 -7.59 30.15
C GLN A 703 -37.91 -8.91 29.41
N TYR A 704 -36.94 -9.83 29.42
CA TYR A 704 -37.08 -11.11 28.71
C TYR A 704 -38.32 -11.89 29.17
N ALA A 705 -38.57 -11.91 30.48
CA ALA A 705 -39.74 -12.58 31.05
C ALA A 705 -41.09 -11.95 30.67
N VAL A 706 -41.10 -10.71 30.19
CA VAL A 706 -42.32 -9.98 29.78
C VAL A 706 -42.60 -10.23 28.30
N ASP A 707 -41.61 -9.99 27.45
CA ASP A 707 -41.70 -10.23 26.02
C ASP A 707 -40.30 -10.53 25.45
N PRO A 708 -39.96 -11.81 25.22
CA PRO A 708 -38.68 -12.22 24.65
C PRO A 708 -38.44 -11.67 23.24
N THR A 709 -39.50 -11.36 22.48
CA THR A 709 -39.40 -10.91 21.09
C THR A 709 -38.91 -9.46 21.00
N ARG A 710 -39.22 -8.66 22.02
CA ARG A 710 -38.82 -7.25 22.15
C ARG A 710 -37.73 -7.03 23.20
N ALA A 711 -37.17 -8.10 23.76
CA ALA A 711 -36.05 -8.05 24.71
C ALA A 711 -34.77 -7.47 24.09
N VAL A 712 -33.70 -7.33 24.88
CA VAL A 712 -32.40 -6.83 24.41
C VAL A 712 -31.94 -7.63 23.20
N SER A 713 -31.61 -6.92 22.12
CA SER A 713 -30.96 -7.47 20.93
C SER A 713 -29.44 -7.46 21.07
N ILE A 714 -28.76 -8.41 20.43
CA ILE A 714 -27.30 -8.40 20.34
C ILE A 714 -26.76 -7.12 19.69
N HIS A 715 -27.56 -6.48 18.84
CA HIS A 715 -27.19 -5.22 18.19
C HIS A 715 -27.43 -3.99 19.07
N GLU A 716 -27.87 -4.15 20.32
CA GLU A 716 -28.13 -3.07 21.28
C GLU A 716 -27.09 -2.98 22.40
N VAL A 717 -26.10 -3.89 22.42
CA VAL A 717 -25.00 -3.91 23.40
C VAL A 717 -23.69 -3.42 22.79
N GLY A 718 -22.61 -3.40 23.59
CA GLY A 718 -21.29 -2.95 23.16
C GLY A 718 -20.55 -3.97 22.28
N VAL A 719 -19.41 -3.54 21.74
CA VAL A 719 -18.54 -4.37 20.87
C VAL A 719 -18.17 -5.69 21.55
N GLY A 720 -17.76 -5.62 22.82
CA GLY A 720 -17.32 -6.78 23.59
C GLY A 720 -18.42 -7.81 23.80
N GLU A 721 -19.61 -7.38 24.19
CA GLU A 721 -20.75 -8.26 24.38
C GLU A 721 -21.23 -8.86 23.05
N THR A 722 -21.20 -8.08 21.97
CA THR A 722 -21.57 -8.52 20.62
C THR A 722 -20.62 -9.60 20.10
N LEU A 723 -19.34 -9.54 20.45
CA LEU A 723 -18.31 -10.50 20.04
C LEU A 723 -18.48 -11.89 20.70
N CYS A 724 -18.92 -11.91 21.96
CA CYS A 724 -18.92 -13.11 22.81
C CYS A 724 -19.57 -14.36 22.18
N PRO A 725 -20.76 -14.28 21.56
CA PRO A 725 -21.41 -15.46 20.99
C PRO A 725 -20.61 -16.13 19.87
N PHE A 726 -19.88 -15.34 19.07
CA PHE A 726 -19.01 -15.86 18.02
C PHE A 726 -17.83 -16.62 18.62
N LEU A 727 -17.21 -16.07 19.66
CA LEU A 727 -16.09 -16.71 20.36
C LEU A 727 -16.51 -17.99 21.06
N PHE A 728 -17.69 -18.02 21.69
CA PHE A 728 -18.19 -19.21 22.35
C PHE A 728 -18.49 -20.35 21.37
N VAL A 729 -19.09 -20.04 20.21
CA VAL A 729 -19.28 -21.04 19.15
C VAL A 729 -17.93 -21.56 18.67
N TYR A 730 -16.98 -20.66 18.39
CA TYR A 730 -15.63 -21.03 17.97
C TYR A 730 -14.95 -21.94 19.01
N ASP A 731 -14.78 -21.48 20.24
CA ASP A 731 -14.08 -22.20 21.31
C ASP A 731 -14.75 -23.54 21.64
N TYR A 732 -16.09 -23.60 21.62
CA TYR A 732 -16.81 -24.85 21.89
C TYR A 732 -16.53 -25.87 20.80
N PHE A 733 -16.71 -25.52 19.52
CA PHE A 733 -16.63 -26.49 18.45
C PHE A 733 -15.20 -26.95 18.12
N ILE A 734 -14.19 -26.09 18.30
CA ILE A 734 -12.80 -26.54 18.21
C ILE A 734 -12.42 -27.53 19.32
N GLN A 735 -13.12 -27.49 20.45
CA GLN A 735 -12.97 -28.42 21.56
C GLN A 735 -13.89 -29.66 21.45
N ASN A 736 -14.85 -29.65 20.51
CA ASN A 736 -15.89 -30.66 20.36
C ASN A 736 -15.99 -31.19 18.92
N GLY A 737 -14.85 -31.49 18.29
CA GLY A 737 -14.78 -32.29 17.08
C GLY A 737 -14.95 -31.54 15.75
N VAL A 738 -14.95 -30.20 15.76
CA VAL A 738 -14.97 -29.37 14.55
C VAL A 738 -13.83 -28.33 14.62
N PRO A 739 -12.55 -28.78 14.52
CA PRO A 739 -11.37 -27.93 14.75
C PRO A 739 -11.24 -26.77 13.76
N ASP A 740 -11.83 -26.89 12.57
CA ASP A 740 -11.71 -25.92 11.49
C ASP A 740 -12.96 -25.04 11.33
N ILE A 741 -13.84 -24.98 12.34
CA ILE A 741 -15.16 -24.33 12.23
C ILE A 741 -15.09 -22.89 11.68
N ALA A 742 -14.10 -22.10 12.11
CA ALA A 742 -13.92 -20.74 11.63
C ALA A 742 -13.41 -20.69 10.19
N GLN A 743 -12.40 -21.51 9.87
CA GLN A 743 -11.85 -21.61 8.52
C GLN A 743 -12.95 -21.95 7.51
N ASP A 744 -13.80 -22.91 7.89
CA ASP A 744 -14.88 -23.40 7.04
C ASP A 744 -16.00 -22.38 6.88
N TRP A 745 -16.37 -21.63 7.92
CA TRP A 745 -17.39 -20.58 7.74
C TRP A 745 -16.87 -19.42 6.90
N TYR A 746 -15.56 -19.12 6.94
CA TYR A 746 -15.01 -17.96 6.23
C TYR A 746 -14.92 -18.28 4.75
N GLU A 747 -14.44 -19.48 4.42
CA GLU A 747 -14.46 -19.99 3.05
C GLU A 747 -15.89 -20.16 2.52
N SER A 748 -16.81 -20.66 3.35
CA SER A 748 -18.22 -20.81 2.98
C SER A 748 -18.87 -19.48 2.60
N LEU A 749 -18.55 -18.39 3.30
CA LEU A 749 -19.07 -17.07 2.96
C LEU A 749 -18.35 -16.44 1.77
N ARG A 750 -17.07 -16.77 1.56
CA ARG A 750 -16.29 -16.30 0.40
C ARG A 750 -16.91 -16.75 -0.91
N GLN A 751 -17.37 -18.00 -0.93
CA GLN A 751 -18.05 -18.65 -2.05
C GLN A 751 -19.54 -18.30 -2.19
N ASN A 752 -20.10 -17.42 -1.35
CA ASN A 752 -21.55 -17.14 -1.32
C ASN A 752 -22.11 -16.74 -2.70
N ASP A 753 -21.34 -15.96 -3.45
CA ASP A 753 -21.75 -15.40 -4.73
C ASP A 753 -21.42 -16.29 -5.94
N ASP A 754 -20.78 -17.44 -5.71
CA ASP A 754 -20.43 -18.37 -6.77
C ASP A 754 -21.70 -18.93 -7.44
N PRO A 755 -21.62 -19.34 -8.73
CA PRO A 755 -22.77 -19.85 -9.46
C PRO A 755 -23.55 -20.96 -8.74
N ASN A 756 -22.83 -21.81 -8.00
CA ASN A 756 -23.35 -22.95 -7.26
C ASN A 756 -23.45 -22.70 -5.74
N GLY A 757 -23.18 -21.49 -5.27
CA GLY A 757 -23.00 -21.18 -3.85
C GLY A 757 -21.80 -21.89 -3.23
N SER A 758 -21.70 -21.83 -1.91
CA SER A 758 -20.63 -22.47 -1.16
C SER A 758 -20.62 -23.98 -1.35
N GLN A 759 -19.43 -24.55 -1.56
CA GLN A 759 -19.20 -25.99 -1.63
C GLN A 759 -18.59 -26.55 -0.33
N VAL A 760 -18.44 -25.73 0.71
CA VAL A 760 -17.85 -26.14 1.99
C VAL A 760 -18.85 -26.95 2.82
N GLU A 761 -19.99 -26.35 3.14
CA GLU A 761 -21.00 -26.94 4.02
C GLU A 761 -22.14 -27.63 3.27
N LYS A 762 -22.34 -27.30 1.99
CA LYS A 762 -23.42 -27.82 1.14
C LYS A 762 -22.94 -27.96 -0.31
N GLN A 763 -22.68 -29.17 -0.77
CA GLN A 763 -22.25 -29.36 -2.16
C GLN A 763 -23.42 -29.28 -3.15
N GLY A 764 -23.15 -28.76 -4.35
CA GLY A 764 -24.10 -28.72 -5.46
C GLY A 764 -24.86 -27.40 -5.55
N ALA A 765 -26.16 -27.39 -5.25
CA ALA A 765 -27.01 -26.25 -5.55
C ALA A 765 -26.95 -25.14 -4.48
N VAL A 766 -26.96 -23.89 -4.93
CA VAL A 766 -27.02 -22.68 -4.10
C VAL A 766 -28.16 -22.73 -3.08
N ASP A 767 -27.90 -22.29 -1.86
CA ASP A 767 -28.89 -22.21 -0.79
C ASP A 767 -29.81 -20.99 -0.91
N LYS A 768 -31.04 -21.12 -0.37
CA LYS A 768 -32.02 -20.03 -0.30
C LYS A 768 -31.45 -18.77 0.33
N TYR A 769 -30.69 -18.89 1.42
CA TYR A 769 -30.17 -17.73 2.16
C TYR A 769 -28.91 -17.13 1.54
N GLU A 770 -28.16 -17.88 0.74
CA GLU A 770 -27.10 -17.33 -0.11
C GLU A 770 -27.72 -16.45 -1.21
N LEU A 771 -28.74 -16.95 -1.90
CA LEU A 771 -29.49 -16.19 -2.90
C LEU A 771 -30.11 -14.92 -2.32
N LEU A 772 -30.74 -15.03 -1.15
CA LEU A 772 -31.33 -13.89 -0.46
C LEU A 772 -30.27 -12.84 -0.07
N ALA A 773 -29.12 -13.28 0.45
CA ALA A 773 -28.02 -12.38 0.81
C ALA A 773 -27.45 -11.67 -0.42
N SER A 774 -27.18 -12.38 -1.52
CA SER A 774 -26.70 -11.79 -2.78
C SER A 774 -27.74 -10.85 -3.41
N ALA A 775 -29.03 -11.19 -3.36
CA ALA A 775 -30.11 -10.33 -3.82
C ALA A 775 -30.20 -9.02 -3.01
N MET A 776 -30.00 -9.10 -1.68
CA MET A 776 -29.94 -7.95 -0.78
C MET A 776 -28.62 -7.17 -0.88
N ASN A 777 -27.61 -7.69 -1.58
CA ASN A 777 -26.32 -7.06 -1.79
C ASN A 777 -26.24 -6.33 -3.14
N GLY A 778 -27.24 -5.52 -3.46
CA GLY A 778 -27.31 -4.78 -4.73
C GLY A 778 -27.68 -5.65 -5.93
N ASN A 779 -28.44 -6.74 -5.73
CA ASN A 779 -28.70 -7.75 -6.76
C ASN A 779 -27.40 -8.32 -7.37
N LYS A 780 -26.42 -8.64 -6.53
CA LYS A 780 -25.14 -9.20 -6.95
C LYS A 780 -25.37 -10.46 -7.78
N ASN A 781 -24.67 -10.59 -8.92
CA ASN A 781 -24.79 -11.70 -9.86
C ASN A 781 -26.24 -12.01 -10.32
N ASN A 782 -27.11 -10.98 -10.39
CA ASN A 782 -28.51 -11.11 -10.78
C ASN A 782 -29.35 -12.08 -9.91
N LYS A 783 -28.94 -12.30 -8.65
CA LYS A 783 -29.57 -13.29 -7.76
C LYS A 783 -30.98 -12.92 -7.27
N TYR A 784 -31.45 -11.69 -7.47
CA TYR A 784 -32.83 -11.29 -7.15
C TYR A 784 -33.85 -12.08 -7.97
N ASP A 785 -33.70 -12.12 -9.30
CA ASP A 785 -34.67 -12.78 -10.17
C ASP A 785 -34.65 -14.31 -9.91
N GLU A 786 -33.46 -14.88 -9.69
CA GLU A 786 -33.29 -16.29 -9.31
C GLU A 786 -33.98 -16.63 -7.98
N PHE A 787 -33.86 -15.76 -6.96
CA PHE A 787 -34.55 -15.95 -5.69
C PHE A 787 -36.07 -15.87 -5.85
N ALA A 788 -36.56 -14.90 -6.62
CA ALA A 788 -37.98 -14.72 -6.88
C ALA A 788 -38.60 -15.93 -7.59
N GLU A 789 -37.90 -16.49 -8.58
CA GLU A 789 -38.34 -17.68 -9.32
C GLU A 789 -38.33 -18.94 -8.47
N LYS A 790 -37.25 -19.18 -7.69
CA LYS A 790 -37.10 -20.41 -6.90
C LYS A 790 -37.96 -20.42 -5.63
N TYR A 791 -38.27 -19.26 -5.07
CA TYR A 791 -38.99 -19.14 -3.80
C TYR A 791 -40.16 -18.14 -3.87
N PRO A 792 -41.12 -18.30 -4.79
CA PRO A 792 -42.21 -17.34 -4.98
C PRO A 792 -43.07 -17.15 -3.73
N GLU A 793 -43.22 -18.21 -2.92
CA GLU A 793 -44.02 -18.20 -1.68
C GLU A 793 -43.27 -17.62 -0.47
N SER A 794 -41.98 -17.30 -0.61
CA SER A 794 -41.19 -16.68 0.45
C SER A 794 -41.82 -15.36 0.90
N CYS A 795 -41.90 -15.10 2.20
CA CYS A 795 -42.35 -13.82 2.78
C CYS A 795 -41.51 -12.65 2.27
N TRP A 796 -40.26 -12.91 1.86
CA TRP A 796 -39.42 -11.89 1.24
C TRP A 796 -40.00 -11.37 -0.07
N ASN A 797 -40.67 -12.23 -0.84
CA ASN A 797 -41.37 -11.89 -2.07
C ASN A 797 -42.83 -11.48 -1.81
N THR A 798 -43.60 -12.30 -1.08
CA THR A 798 -45.05 -12.10 -0.89
C THR A 798 -45.39 -10.86 -0.05
N GLU A 799 -44.52 -10.45 0.87
CA GLU A 799 -44.67 -9.20 1.62
C GLU A 799 -43.88 -8.03 1.00
N GLY A 800 -43.09 -8.28 -0.04
CA GLY A 800 -42.23 -7.26 -0.65
C GLY A 800 -41.15 -6.73 0.31
N TYR A 801 -40.54 -7.60 1.12
CA TYR A 801 -39.38 -7.23 1.94
C TYR A 801 -38.09 -7.13 1.12
N LEU A 802 -37.98 -7.90 0.05
CA LEU A 802 -36.90 -7.82 -0.93
C LEU A 802 -37.33 -6.94 -2.11
N VAL A 803 -36.61 -5.84 -2.36
CA VAL A 803 -36.85 -4.94 -3.51
C VAL A 803 -35.64 -5.02 -4.43
N LYS A 804 -35.86 -5.09 -5.75
CA LYS A 804 -34.78 -5.25 -6.74
C LYS A 804 -33.79 -4.09 -6.67
N GLY A 805 -32.51 -4.41 -6.57
CA GLY A 805 -31.44 -3.41 -6.41
C GLY A 805 -31.25 -2.91 -4.98
N ASN A 806 -32.00 -3.43 -4.00
CA ASN A 806 -31.72 -3.15 -2.59
C ASN A 806 -30.29 -3.53 -2.22
N HIS A 807 -29.73 -2.72 -1.35
CA HIS A 807 -28.42 -2.94 -0.75
C HIS A 807 -28.58 -3.30 0.73
N TRP A 808 -27.56 -3.92 1.34
CA TRP A 808 -27.60 -4.41 2.72
C TRP A 808 -27.80 -3.32 3.78
N TYR A 809 -27.66 -2.05 3.37
CA TYR A 809 -28.05 -0.89 4.15
C TYR A 809 -29.55 -0.90 4.46
N GLN A 810 -30.40 -1.44 3.58
CA GLN A 810 -31.86 -1.48 3.72
C GLN A 810 -32.35 -2.58 4.67
N ASN A 811 -31.66 -3.73 4.72
CA ASN A 811 -31.83 -4.72 5.78
C ASN A 811 -30.65 -5.70 5.77
N SER A 812 -29.93 -5.76 6.89
CA SER A 812 -28.79 -6.65 7.10
C SER A 812 -29.14 -8.04 7.64
N ALA A 813 -30.40 -8.30 8.00
CA ALA A 813 -30.82 -9.59 8.55
C ALA A 813 -30.53 -10.81 7.66
N PRO A 814 -30.64 -10.75 6.32
CA PRO A 814 -30.29 -11.88 5.45
C PRO A 814 -28.87 -12.42 5.62
N PHE A 815 -27.88 -11.54 5.84
CA PHE A 815 -26.48 -11.94 6.01
C PHE A 815 -26.27 -12.70 7.31
N MET A 816 -26.88 -12.21 8.40
CA MET A 816 -26.89 -12.88 9.69
C MET A 816 -27.58 -14.26 9.61
N MET A 817 -28.76 -14.34 8.98
CA MET A 817 -29.50 -15.60 8.77
C MET A 817 -28.68 -16.61 7.96
N ASN A 818 -28.05 -16.14 6.88
CA ASN A 818 -27.18 -16.96 6.05
C ASN A 818 -25.99 -17.49 6.85
N TRP A 819 -25.30 -16.63 7.61
CA TRP A 819 -24.19 -17.08 8.47
C TRP A 819 -24.64 -18.11 9.50
N VAL A 820 -25.74 -17.86 10.23
CA VAL A 820 -26.30 -18.81 11.23
C VAL A 820 -26.61 -20.17 10.59
N ARG A 821 -27.20 -20.18 9.40
CA ARG A 821 -27.51 -21.40 8.64
C ARG A 821 -26.25 -22.15 8.22
N LYS A 822 -25.24 -21.43 7.72
CA LYS A 822 -23.94 -21.98 7.31
C LYS A 822 -23.20 -22.61 8.49
N VAL A 823 -23.05 -21.88 9.60
CA VAL A 823 -22.37 -22.42 10.79
C VAL A 823 -23.14 -23.60 11.39
N SER A 824 -24.47 -23.64 11.30
CA SER A 824 -25.27 -24.79 11.74
C SER A 824 -24.96 -26.06 10.93
N ARG A 825 -24.78 -25.93 9.61
CA ARG A 825 -24.38 -27.05 8.73
C ARG A 825 -22.95 -27.51 8.96
N ILE A 826 -22.03 -26.59 9.24
CA ILE A 826 -20.64 -26.92 9.56
C ILE A 826 -20.58 -27.65 10.91
N ALA A 827 -21.26 -27.10 11.92
CA ALA A 827 -21.37 -27.68 13.26
C ALA A 827 -22.19 -28.98 13.31
N LYS A 828 -23.00 -29.27 12.28
CA LYS A 828 -23.95 -30.40 12.22
C LYS A 828 -25.09 -30.33 13.24
N TYR A 829 -25.36 -29.15 13.79
CA TYR A 829 -26.46 -28.89 14.72
C TYR A 829 -27.22 -27.63 14.31
N ASN A 830 -28.55 -27.62 14.46
CA ASN A 830 -29.35 -26.41 14.32
C ASN A 830 -28.98 -25.42 15.44
N LEU A 831 -28.20 -24.39 15.13
CA LEU A 831 -27.73 -23.40 16.10
C LEU A 831 -28.74 -22.26 16.37
N LEU A 832 -29.91 -22.26 15.73
CA LEU A 832 -30.94 -21.23 15.94
C LEU A 832 -31.32 -21.04 17.43
N PRO A 833 -31.58 -22.09 18.24
CA PRO A 833 -31.92 -21.92 19.67
C PRO A 833 -30.83 -21.19 20.47
N TYR A 834 -29.55 -21.41 20.12
CA TYR A 834 -28.44 -20.71 20.75
C TYR A 834 -28.46 -19.21 20.41
N PHE A 835 -28.57 -18.86 19.13
CA PHE A 835 -28.59 -17.46 18.70
C PHE A 835 -29.87 -16.71 19.12
N GLU A 836 -31.00 -17.40 19.28
CA GLU A 836 -32.22 -16.86 19.90
C GLU A 836 -31.99 -16.47 21.36
N ARG A 837 -31.33 -17.34 22.14
CA ARG A 837 -30.95 -17.04 23.53
C ARG A 837 -30.07 -15.79 23.58
N TRP A 838 -29.09 -15.70 22.68
CA TRP A 838 -28.14 -14.60 22.56
C TRP A 838 -28.67 -13.35 21.84
N GLY A 839 -29.97 -13.27 21.54
CA GLY A 839 -30.62 -12.02 21.11
C GLY A 839 -30.39 -11.62 19.65
N PHE A 840 -29.99 -12.54 18.79
CA PHE A 840 -29.83 -12.28 17.35
C PHE A 840 -31.18 -12.10 16.64
N PHE A 841 -32.18 -12.86 17.09
CA PHE A 841 -33.49 -12.98 16.42
C PHE A 841 -34.61 -12.26 17.19
N ARG A 842 -34.35 -11.08 17.76
CA ARG A 842 -35.42 -10.24 18.32
C ARG A 842 -36.26 -9.67 17.19
N GLN A 843 -37.58 -9.73 17.29
CA GLN A 843 -38.52 -9.26 16.26
C GLN A 843 -38.70 -7.74 16.38
N VAL A 844 -37.65 -6.99 16.02
CA VAL A 844 -37.55 -5.53 16.15
C VAL A 844 -36.91 -4.92 14.90
N ALA A 845 -37.09 -3.61 14.73
CA ALA A 845 -36.39 -2.83 13.72
C ALA A 845 -35.38 -1.89 14.39
N MET A 846 -34.16 -1.86 13.87
CA MET A 846 -33.08 -1.02 14.38
C MET A 846 -32.39 -0.30 13.22
N ARG A 847 -32.09 0.98 13.42
CA ARG A 847 -31.22 1.77 12.55
C ARG A 847 -29.93 2.06 13.31
N ILE A 848 -28.81 1.60 12.76
CA ILE A 848 -27.51 1.51 13.43
C ILE A 848 -26.53 2.43 12.70
N GLY A 849 -25.87 3.32 13.46
CA GLY A 849 -24.74 4.11 12.98
C GLY A 849 -23.45 3.32 13.18
N ASP A 850 -22.90 2.79 12.09
CA ASP A 850 -21.70 1.96 12.05
C ASP A 850 -21.08 2.13 10.67
N TYR A 851 -20.14 3.07 10.49
CA TYR A 851 -19.59 3.44 9.18
C TYR A 851 -20.67 3.76 8.12
N GLY A 852 -21.72 4.46 8.57
CA GLY A 852 -22.93 4.74 7.81
C GLY A 852 -24.20 4.29 8.54
N ASN A 853 -25.36 4.76 8.07
CA ASN A 853 -26.64 4.40 8.65
C ASN A 853 -27.21 3.15 7.97
N LYS A 854 -27.31 2.06 8.74
CA LYS A 854 -27.66 0.73 8.24
C LYS A 854 -28.82 0.14 9.04
N TRP A 855 -29.64 -0.69 8.40
CA TRP A 855 -30.83 -1.27 9.00
C TRP A 855 -30.64 -2.73 9.38
N MET A 856 -31.12 -3.13 10.56
CA MET A 856 -31.27 -4.51 10.99
C MET A 856 -32.73 -4.73 11.37
N ILE A 857 -33.46 -5.48 10.54
CA ILE A 857 -34.91 -5.64 10.67
C ILE A 857 -35.26 -7.12 10.61
N ILE A 858 -35.90 -7.61 11.66
CA ILE A 858 -36.44 -8.98 11.71
C ILE A 858 -37.92 -8.85 12.07
N THR A 859 -38.80 -9.16 11.13
CA THR A 859 -40.24 -9.23 11.39
C THR A 859 -40.64 -10.62 11.88
N PRO A 860 -41.81 -10.78 12.52
CA PRO A 860 -42.32 -12.11 12.88
C PRO A 860 -42.41 -13.06 11.68
N LYS A 861 -42.79 -12.58 10.48
CA LYS A 861 -42.85 -13.40 9.27
C LYS A 861 -41.47 -13.87 8.81
N MET A 862 -40.48 -12.98 8.78
CA MET A 862 -39.09 -13.32 8.43
C MET A 862 -38.51 -14.37 9.38
N TYR A 863 -38.73 -14.18 10.68
CA TYR A 863 -38.27 -15.13 11.70
C TYR A 863 -38.96 -16.49 11.59
N ASN A 864 -40.29 -16.52 11.44
CA ASN A 864 -41.03 -17.76 11.33
C ASN A 864 -40.62 -18.57 10.08
N GLU A 865 -40.40 -17.90 8.95
CA GLU A 865 -39.88 -18.56 7.74
C GLU A 865 -38.48 -19.12 7.97
N PHE A 866 -37.56 -18.34 8.55
CA PHE A 866 -36.21 -18.82 8.85
C PHE A 866 -36.21 -20.01 9.81
N LYS A 867 -37.04 -19.95 10.85
CA LYS A 867 -37.19 -21.05 11.79
C LYS A 867 -37.70 -22.31 11.09
N ALA A 868 -38.74 -22.20 10.27
CA ALA A 868 -39.26 -23.33 9.50
C ALA A 868 -38.19 -23.92 8.56
N ASP A 869 -37.41 -23.08 7.89
CA ASP A 869 -36.33 -23.52 7.00
C ASP A 869 -35.16 -24.16 7.75
N MET A 870 -34.91 -23.79 9.01
CA MET A 870 -33.93 -24.44 9.89
C MET A 870 -34.45 -25.76 10.45
N ASP A 871 -35.73 -25.83 10.83
CA ASP A 871 -36.38 -27.05 11.29
C ASP A 871 -36.45 -28.10 10.15
N ALA A 872 -36.69 -27.68 8.90
CA ALA A 872 -36.66 -28.55 7.74
C ALA A 872 -35.29 -29.21 7.51
N LEU A 873 -34.18 -28.55 7.88
CA LEU A 873 -32.85 -29.17 7.85
C LEU A 873 -32.71 -30.28 8.90
N VAL A 874 -33.39 -30.15 10.04
CA VAL A 874 -33.43 -31.19 11.07
C VAL A 874 -34.32 -32.35 10.62
N GLU A 875 -35.51 -32.05 10.09
CA GLU A 875 -36.46 -33.06 9.63
C GLU A 875 -35.92 -33.91 8.47
N SER A 876 -35.15 -33.29 7.56
CA SER A 876 -34.47 -34.01 6.48
C SER A 876 -33.23 -34.80 6.94
N GLY A 877 -32.77 -34.59 8.17
CA GLY A 877 -31.57 -35.23 8.72
C GLY A 877 -30.25 -34.60 8.24
N GLU A 878 -30.29 -33.47 7.55
CA GLU A 878 -29.08 -32.75 7.10
C GLU A 878 -28.25 -32.24 8.28
N ILE A 879 -28.92 -31.74 9.32
CA ILE A 879 -28.33 -31.36 10.61
C ILE A 879 -29.13 -31.96 11.76
N LYS A 880 -28.55 -32.02 12.96
CA LYS A 880 -29.23 -32.52 14.16
C LYS A 880 -29.96 -31.38 14.89
N ALA A 881 -31.04 -31.72 15.58
CA ALA A 881 -31.58 -30.83 16.61
C ALA A 881 -30.51 -30.57 17.68
N MET A 882 -30.51 -29.37 18.25
CA MET A 882 -29.63 -29.05 19.38
C MET A 882 -30.07 -29.84 20.62
N PRO A 883 -29.19 -30.64 21.27
CA PRO A 883 -29.54 -31.35 22.48
C PRO A 883 -29.73 -30.40 23.67
N GLU A 884 -30.52 -30.83 24.65
CA GLU A 884 -30.73 -30.12 25.90
C GLU A 884 -29.39 -29.84 26.61
N GLY A 885 -29.22 -28.63 27.15
CA GLY A 885 -28.00 -28.18 27.82
C GLY A 885 -26.87 -27.71 26.90
N MET A 886 -26.97 -27.90 25.58
CA MET A 886 -25.90 -27.47 24.66
C MET A 886 -25.78 -25.94 24.58
N VAL A 887 -26.90 -25.20 24.67
CA VAL A 887 -26.88 -23.73 24.73
C VAL A 887 -26.03 -23.26 25.91
N GLU A 888 -26.24 -23.85 27.08
CA GLU A 888 -25.50 -23.57 28.30
C GLU A 888 -24.03 -24.03 28.19
N ALA A 889 -23.78 -25.17 27.56
CA ALA A 889 -22.43 -25.69 27.34
C ALA A 889 -21.59 -24.78 26.43
N ILE A 890 -22.16 -24.32 25.30
CA ILE A 890 -21.51 -23.35 24.42
C ILE A 890 -21.30 -22.04 25.17
N SER A 891 -22.34 -21.52 25.85
CA SER A 891 -22.29 -20.21 26.52
C SER A 891 -21.28 -20.13 27.67
N ASN A 892 -20.94 -21.26 28.29
CA ASN A 892 -20.01 -21.35 29.43
C ASN A 892 -18.66 -22.00 29.07
N VAL A 893 -18.40 -22.24 27.77
CA VAL A 893 -17.13 -22.80 27.32
C VAL A 893 -15.97 -21.95 27.85
N GLN A 894 -14.91 -22.63 28.27
CA GLN A 894 -13.66 -21.96 28.65
C GLN A 894 -12.81 -21.74 27.39
N ALA A 895 -12.16 -20.58 27.36
CA ALA A 895 -11.22 -20.25 26.28
C ALA A 895 -10.12 -21.32 26.20
N LYS A 896 -9.79 -21.76 24.99
CA LYS A 896 -8.70 -22.73 24.79
C LYS A 896 -7.35 -22.01 24.86
N LEU A 897 -6.74 -22.00 26.06
CA LEU A 897 -5.39 -21.46 26.26
C LEU A 897 -4.37 -22.24 25.42
N GLN A 898 -3.45 -21.53 24.77
CA GLN A 898 -2.34 -22.11 24.02
C GLN A 898 -1.01 -21.80 24.72
N PRO A 899 0.01 -22.68 24.60
CA PRO A 899 1.33 -22.37 25.10
C PRO A 899 1.90 -21.15 24.36
N LYS A 900 2.63 -20.32 25.10
CA LYS A 900 3.33 -19.17 24.52
C LYS A 900 4.34 -19.65 23.47
N PRO A 901 4.34 -19.09 22.26
CA PRO A 901 5.26 -19.49 21.20
C PRO A 901 6.69 -18.99 21.49
N VAL A 902 7.66 -19.68 20.88
CA VAL A 902 9.05 -19.25 20.86
C VAL A 902 9.36 -18.73 19.46
N PHE A 903 9.76 -17.47 19.37
CA PHE A 903 10.18 -16.86 18.12
C PHE A 903 11.71 -16.93 18.00
N PRO A 904 12.25 -17.48 16.90
CA PRO A 904 13.68 -17.45 16.63
C PRO A 904 14.19 -16.00 16.64
N ASN A 905 15.42 -15.79 17.11
CA ASN A 905 16.13 -14.52 16.99
C ASN A 905 17.39 -14.70 16.16
#